data_AF-G3MM78-F1
#
_entry.id   AF-G3MM78-F1
#
_cell.length_a   1.000
_cell.length_b   1.000
_cell.length_c   1.000
_cell.angle_alpha   90.00
_cell.angle_beta   90.00
_cell.angle_gamma   90.00
#
_symmetry.space_group_name_H-M   'P 1'
#
loop_
_entity.id
_entity.type
_entity.pdbx_description
1 polymer ?
#
loop_
_entity_poly.entity_id
_entity_poly.type
_entity_poly.pdbx_seq_one_letter_code
_entity_poly.pdbx_strand_id
1 'polypeptide(L)'
;MDVSKVSPEWRKRVRSEYMRLRQIKRFKRHDEVMAAYMTNRRFIIETAALLQKQQTDTKAVAVFPTDVPVHVPAMKKCEVEMADGTKQPAPMRIMYAINPIPTMYTWAPTQQNFMVEDETVLHNIPYMGDEILDQDGTFIEELLKNYDGKVHGDRDAGSVNDELFLELVHALMSYDDEPGSSSQEKYDDKGSPSEFIFTAICSVFPDKRTPQELKERYRELMEKVNPPTVPSECTPNMDGPFAQSVPREQSMHSFRTLFCRRCFKYDCFLHTFHPAPSQYKRKSCDMKVDTEPCGSHCYLHLDCVKVKLQAKLKEERESSEQRKMQKQISVDSGNEASGEDSNDSTRTNSKKSDTSDKDQDNPAQMTVNSLSGKSFESKAARLLASLEPVVQPSQEELQEEWTGAEQSLFRVLWRVFYGNYCALATLILTKTCAQVYAFAQRELADLPPEEHVHDSTPPRKKKKKHRLWSMHCRKIQLKKDSSSNHVYNYTPCNHPGQACDQNCPCVMAQNFCEKFCHCNSDCQQRFPGCRCKAQCNTKQCPCYLAVRECDPDLCQTCGADQYDVQNISCKNVSVQRGLRKHLLLAPSDVAGWGIFLKDTAQKNEFISEYCGEIISQDEADRRGKVYDKYMCSFLFNLNNDFVVDATRKGNKIRFANHSINPNCYAKVMMVNGDHRIGIFAKRHIQSGEELFFDYRYGPTEQLKFVGIERELEIL
;
A
#
# COMPACT_ATOMS: atom_id res chain seq x y z
N MET A 1 -9.26 34.15 -1.12
CA MET A 1 -9.85 35.37 -1.74
C MET A 1 -9.17 35.67 -3.08
N ASP A 2 -9.70 36.58 -3.91
CA ASP A 2 -9.03 37.01 -5.16
C ASP A 2 -7.90 38.02 -4.89
N VAL A 3 -6.74 37.82 -5.55
CA VAL A 3 -5.49 38.58 -5.37
C VAL A 3 -5.64 40.05 -5.82
N SER A 4 -6.65 40.32 -6.66
CA SER A 4 -7.07 41.66 -7.09
C SER A 4 -7.51 42.58 -5.94
N LYS A 5 -7.94 42.04 -4.79
CA LYS A 5 -8.48 42.81 -3.66
C LYS A 5 -7.44 43.34 -2.66
N VAL A 6 -6.16 43.02 -2.80
CA VAL A 6 -5.10 43.47 -1.88
C VAL A 6 -4.67 44.90 -2.22
N SER A 7 -4.69 45.81 -1.23
CA SER A 7 -4.31 47.22 -1.46
C SER A 7 -2.83 47.37 -1.87
N PRO A 8 -2.47 48.39 -2.68
CA PRO A 8 -1.08 48.65 -3.06
C PRO A 8 -0.15 48.89 -1.86
N GLU A 9 -0.70 49.42 -0.76
CA GLU A 9 0.02 49.70 0.49
C GLU A 9 0.46 48.41 1.17
N TRP A 10 -0.42 47.42 1.28
CA TRP A 10 -0.07 46.08 1.78
C TRP A 10 1.03 45.42 0.93
N ARG A 11 0.97 45.55 -0.40
CA ARG A 11 2.05 45.06 -1.30
C ARG A 11 3.38 45.78 -1.09
N LYS A 12 3.36 47.09 -0.82
CA LYS A 12 4.55 47.89 -0.50
C LYS A 12 5.12 47.47 0.87
N ARG A 13 4.26 47.25 1.86
CA ARG A 13 4.60 46.84 3.23
C ARG A 13 5.24 45.46 3.29
N VAL A 14 4.65 44.45 2.64
CA VAL A 14 5.25 43.09 2.51
C VAL A 14 6.67 43.16 1.92
N ARG A 15 6.89 43.96 0.86
CA ARG A 15 8.23 44.17 0.28
C ARG A 15 9.20 44.88 1.22
N SER A 16 8.74 45.92 1.90
CA SER A 16 9.56 46.68 2.86
C SER A 16 10.02 45.79 4.02
N GLU A 17 9.09 45.04 4.60
CA GLU A 17 9.35 44.19 5.77
C GLU A 17 10.22 42.99 5.42
N TYR A 18 10.00 42.37 4.26
CA TYR A 18 10.88 41.35 3.71
C TYR A 18 12.33 41.85 3.54
N MET A 19 12.51 43.06 2.98
CA MET A 19 13.85 43.64 2.82
C MET A 19 14.51 43.97 4.16
N ARG A 20 13.74 44.48 5.14
CA ARG A 20 14.21 44.77 6.50
C ARG A 20 14.72 43.50 7.20
N LEU A 21 13.90 42.45 7.23
CA LEU A 21 14.24 41.16 7.82
C LEU A 21 15.43 40.50 7.11
N ARG A 22 15.46 40.53 5.77
CA ARG A 22 16.57 40.01 4.96
C ARG A 22 17.90 40.74 5.25
N GLN A 23 17.88 42.06 5.45
CA GLN A 23 19.07 42.82 5.85
C GLN A 23 19.52 42.45 7.26
N ILE A 24 18.61 42.41 8.25
CA ILE A 24 18.93 42.05 9.64
C ILE A 24 19.53 40.64 9.71
N LYS A 25 18.93 39.65 9.03
CA LYS A 25 19.50 38.30 8.94
C LYS A 25 20.86 38.28 8.24
N ARG A 26 21.06 39.08 7.19
CA ARG A 26 22.36 39.19 6.52
C ARG A 26 23.45 39.70 7.46
N PHE A 27 23.16 40.66 8.33
CA PHE A 27 24.12 41.16 9.32
C PHE A 27 24.39 40.13 10.44
N LYS A 28 23.37 39.55 11.07
CA LYS A 28 23.58 38.50 12.10
C LYS A 28 24.37 37.31 11.55
N ARG A 29 23.95 36.82 10.37
CA ARG A 29 24.59 35.70 9.68
C ARG A 29 26.01 36.03 9.21
N HIS A 30 26.36 37.30 9.00
CA HIS A 30 27.74 37.66 8.64
C HIS A 30 28.72 37.25 9.75
N ASP A 31 28.41 37.60 10.99
CA ASP A 31 29.31 37.35 12.12
C ASP A 31 29.37 35.86 12.48
N GLU A 32 28.23 35.16 12.41
CA GLU A 32 28.15 33.71 12.51
C GLU A 32 28.95 32.99 11.41
N VAL A 33 28.82 33.43 10.15
CA VAL A 33 29.57 32.87 9.02
C VAL A 33 31.06 33.17 9.15
N MET A 34 31.46 34.33 9.65
CA MET A 34 32.87 34.65 9.93
C MET A 34 33.44 33.74 11.03
N ALA A 35 32.71 33.51 12.12
CA ALA A 35 33.13 32.59 13.18
C ALA A 35 33.20 31.13 12.69
N ALA A 36 32.21 30.69 11.90
CA ALA A 36 32.19 29.37 11.28
C ALA A 36 33.33 29.21 10.25
N TYR A 37 33.62 30.24 9.46
CA TYR A 37 34.72 30.25 8.49
C TYR A 37 36.08 30.16 9.20
N MET A 38 36.31 30.91 10.28
CA MET A 38 37.54 30.81 11.06
C MET A 38 37.70 29.41 11.70
N THR A 39 36.61 28.83 12.20
CA THR A 39 36.59 27.47 12.75
C THR A 39 36.91 26.42 11.69
N ASN A 40 36.26 26.50 10.52
CA ASN A 40 36.52 25.63 9.37
C ASN A 40 37.95 25.81 8.83
N ARG A 41 38.47 27.04 8.79
CA ARG A 41 39.84 27.33 8.35
C ARG A 41 40.88 26.69 9.27
N ARG A 42 40.67 26.69 10.58
CA ARG A 42 41.51 25.94 11.53
C ARG A 42 41.46 24.43 11.24
N PHE A 43 40.26 23.86 11.06
CA PHE A 43 40.09 22.44 10.72
C PHE A 43 40.80 22.06 9.39
N ILE A 44 40.70 22.93 8.37
CA ILE A 44 41.43 22.76 7.09
C ILE A 44 42.94 22.79 7.32
N ILE A 45 43.47 23.73 8.12
CA ILE A 45 44.92 23.83 8.40
C ILE A 45 45.42 22.58 9.15
N GLU A 46 44.70 22.13 10.18
CA GLU A 46 45.04 20.93 10.94
C GLU A 46 45.01 19.67 10.06
N THR A 47 43.97 19.52 9.22
CA THR A 47 43.84 18.40 8.28
C THR A 47 44.91 18.44 7.19
N ALA A 48 45.22 19.61 6.64
CA ALA A 48 46.28 19.79 5.64
C ALA A 48 47.65 19.48 6.22
N ALA A 49 47.95 19.87 7.46
CA ALA A 49 49.20 19.53 8.13
C ALA A 49 49.33 18.01 8.37
N LEU A 50 48.24 17.32 8.71
CA LEU A 50 48.22 15.86 8.83
C LEU A 50 48.46 15.17 7.48
N LEU A 51 47.80 15.62 6.41
CA LEU A 51 48.00 15.09 5.05
C LEU A 51 49.41 15.38 4.52
N GLN A 52 49.97 16.57 4.79
CA GLN A 52 51.35 16.90 4.43
C GLN A 52 52.34 16.01 5.17
N LYS A 53 52.12 15.72 6.46
CA LYS A 53 52.93 14.77 7.23
C LYS A 53 52.86 13.36 6.62
N GLN A 54 51.66 12.87 6.32
CA GLN A 54 51.49 11.58 5.64
C GLN A 54 52.24 11.57 4.29
N GLN A 55 52.17 12.65 3.52
CA GLN A 55 52.88 12.79 2.25
C GLN A 55 54.41 12.76 2.43
N THR A 56 54.96 13.38 3.48
CA THR A 56 56.41 13.30 3.78
C THR A 56 56.85 11.94 4.32
N ASP A 57 55.97 11.23 5.03
CA ASP A 57 56.22 9.86 5.51
C ASP A 57 56.18 8.86 4.34
N THR A 58 55.29 9.06 3.35
CA THR A 58 55.29 8.31 2.09
C THR A 58 56.45 8.75 1.20
N LYS A 59 57.48 7.90 1.08
CA LYS A 59 58.65 8.11 0.20
C LYS A 59 58.34 7.98 -1.31
N ALA A 60 57.18 8.48 -1.75
CA ALA A 60 56.78 8.49 -3.15
C ALA A 60 57.62 9.50 -3.94
N VAL A 61 58.38 9.01 -4.91
CA VAL A 61 59.22 9.84 -5.79
C VAL A 61 58.55 9.95 -7.16
N ALA A 62 58.42 11.17 -7.68
CA ALA A 62 58.04 11.39 -9.07
C ALA A 62 59.19 10.94 -9.99
N VAL A 63 59.06 9.74 -10.56
CA VAL A 63 60.06 9.20 -11.51
C VAL A 63 59.66 9.64 -12.91
N PHE A 64 60.52 10.45 -13.54
CA PHE A 64 60.47 10.75 -14.96
C PHE A 64 61.40 9.74 -15.67
N PRO A 65 60.87 8.79 -16.47
CA PRO A 65 61.72 7.79 -17.10
C PRO A 65 62.65 8.44 -18.13
N THR A 66 63.95 8.50 -17.83
CA THR A 66 64.99 8.95 -18.77
C THR A 66 65.36 7.88 -19.78
N ASP A 67 65.02 6.63 -19.52
CA ASP A 67 65.36 5.49 -20.37
C ASP A 67 64.47 5.45 -21.62
N VAL A 68 65.03 5.94 -22.72
CA VAL A 68 64.43 5.94 -24.06
C VAL A 68 64.39 4.50 -24.60
N PRO A 69 63.21 3.89 -24.86
CA PRO A 69 63.14 2.53 -25.38
C PRO A 69 63.87 2.37 -26.72
N VAL A 70 64.56 1.25 -26.93
CA VAL A 70 65.35 0.97 -28.14
C VAL A 70 64.51 1.06 -29.44
N HIS A 71 63.19 0.83 -29.34
CA HIS A 71 62.24 0.91 -30.46
C HIS A 71 61.65 2.31 -30.70
N VAL A 72 62.10 3.37 -30.00
CA VAL A 72 61.64 4.76 -30.20
C VAL A 72 61.68 5.26 -31.64
N PRO A 73 62.63 4.87 -32.52
CA PRO A 73 62.58 5.22 -33.94
C PRO A 73 61.30 4.74 -34.67
N ALA A 74 60.64 3.69 -34.17
CA ALA A 74 59.39 3.16 -34.70
C ALA A 74 58.13 3.64 -33.94
N MET A 75 58.29 4.44 -32.87
CA MET A 75 57.16 5.01 -32.13
C MET A 75 56.58 6.23 -32.85
N LYS A 76 55.26 6.43 -32.76
CA LYS A 76 54.65 7.73 -33.09
C LYS A 76 55.22 8.81 -32.18
N LYS A 77 55.31 10.04 -32.69
CA LYS A 77 55.77 11.21 -31.94
C LYS A 77 54.64 12.21 -31.79
N CYS A 78 54.52 12.81 -30.61
CA CYS A 78 53.75 14.03 -30.42
C CYS A 78 54.73 15.22 -30.39
N GLU A 79 54.24 16.40 -30.76
CA GLU A 79 54.99 17.64 -30.70
C GLU A 79 54.24 18.58 -29.75
N VAL A 80 54.97 19.14 -28.78
CA VAL A 80 54.45 20.15 -27.85
C VAL A 80 55.05 21.48 -28.27
N GLU A 81 54.20 22.42 -28.68
CA GLU A 81 54.61 23.79 -28.99
C GLU A 81 54.46 24.65 -27.74
N MET A 82 55.56 25.28 -27.32
CA MET A 82 55.60 26.20 -26.19
C MET A 82 55.20 27.62 -26.63
N ALA A 83 54.84 28.47 -25.67
CA ALA A 83 54.33 29.82 -25.95
C ALA A 83 55.36 30.78 -26.60
N ASP A 84 56.63 30.40 -26.64
CA ASP A 84 57.73 31.06 -27.34
C ASP A 84 57.91 30.57 -28.81
N GLY A 85 57.10 29.61 -29.26
CA GLY A 85 57.21 28.94 -30.56
C GLY A 85 58.20 27.78 -30.58
N THR A 86 58.83 27.43 -29.45
CA THR A 86 59.75 26.29 -29.36
C THR A 86 58.96 24.98 -29.40
N LYS A 87 59.29 24.11 -30.35
CA LYS A 87 58.66 22.79 -30.53
C LYS A 87 59.51 21.68 -29.91
N GLN A 88 58.91 20.88 -29.03
CA GLN A 88 59.55 19.73 -28.39
C GLN A 88 58.88 18.41 -28.82
N PRO A 89 59.58 17.53 -29.56
CA PRO A 89 59.05 16.22 -29.95
C PRO A 89 59.26 15.18 -28.85
N ALA A 90 58.20 14.45 -28.49
CA ALA A 90 58.23 13.36 -27.52
C ALA A 90 57.65 12.05 -28.11
N PRO A 91 58.13 10.86 -27.71
CA PRO A 91 57.58 9.59 -28.17
C PRO A 91 56.22 9.30 -27.50
N MET A 92 55.20 9.00 -28.30
CA MET A 92 53.87 8.62 -27.82
C MET A 92 53.84 7.15 -27.40
N ARG A 93 53.65 6.90 -26.10
CA ARG A 93 53.32 5.57 -25.61
C ARG A 93 51.85 5.27 -25.86
N ILE A 94 51.58 4.29 -26.72
CA ILE A 94 50.22 3.81 -26.99
C ILE A 94 49.74 3.01 -25.76
N MET A 95 48.56 3.35 -25.22
CA MET A 95 47.87 2.49 -24.25
C MET A 95 47.24 1.32 -25.00
N TYR A 96 47.38 0.10 -24.46
CA TYR A 96 46.74 -1.07 -25.06
C TYR A 96 45.22 -0.92 -25.04
N ALA A 97 44.56 -1.42 -26.10
CA ALA A 97 43.11 -1.40 -26.18
C ALA A 97 42.48 -2.24 -25.04
N ILE A 98 41.51 -1.65 -24.36
CA ILE A 98 40.69 -2.32 -23.35
C ILE A 98 39.27 -2.41 -23.93
N ASN A 99 38.67 -3.59 -23.89
CA ASN A 99 37.32 -3.78 -24.41
C ASN A 99 36.32 -3.00 -23.53
N PRO A 100 35.56 -2.05 -24.10
CA PRO A 100 34.55 -1.31 -23.34
C PRO A 100 33.38 -2.24 -22.98
N ILE A 101 32.75 -2.00 -21.84
CA ILE A 101 31.45 -2.59 -21.50
C ILE A 101 30.31 -1.73 -22.07
N PRO A 102 29.15 -2.31 -22.42
CA PRO A 102 28.02 -1.53 -22.89
C PRO A 102 27.50 -0.56 -21.81
N THR A 103 26.99 0.60 -22.23
CA THR A 103 26.49 1.65 -21.33
C THR A 103 25.35 1.13 -20.43
N MET A 104 25.39 1.49 -19.14
CA MET A 104 24.31 1.21 -18.19
C MET A 104 24.16 2.37 -17.21
N TYR A 105 22.94 2.90 -17.09
CA TYR A 105 22.58 3.84 -16.03
C TYR A 105 22.24 3.08 -14.75
N THR A 106 22.53 3.68 -13.59
CA THR A 106 22.20 3.10 -12.27
C THR A 106 20.69 2.91 -12.12
N TRP A 107 20.28 1.73 -11.63
CA TRP A 107 18.89 1.37 -11.38
C TRP A 107 18.75 0.58 -10.07
N ALA A 108 17.59 0.69 -9.42
CA ALA A 108 17.31 -0.04 -8.19
C ALA A 108 16.63 -1.40 -8.46
N PRO A 109 17.12 -2.52 -7.90
CA PRO A 109 16.48 -3.82 -8.06
C PRO A 109 15.21 -3.93 -7.23
N THR A 110 14.10 -4.29 -7.86
CA THR A 110 12.81 -4.56 -7.21
C THR A 110 12.33 -6.01 -7.44
N GLN A 111 11.42 -6.46 -6.57
CA GLN A 111 10.80 -7.78 -6.57
C GLN A 111 9.30 -7.75 -6.88
N GLN A 112 8.70 -6.57 -6.83
CA GLN A 112 7.29 -6.25 -7.05
C GLN A 112 7.24 -4.85 -7.68
N ASN A 113 6.12 -4.50 -8.31
CA ASN A 113 5.97 -3.14 -8.83
C ASN A 113 5.88 -2.11 -7.69
N PHE A 114 6.28 -0.87 -7.99
CA PHE A 114 6.34 0.24 -7.03
C PHE A 114 5.57 1.44 -7.59
N MET A 115 4.44 1.81 -7.00
CA MET A 115 3.66 2.97 -7.42
C MET A 115 4.43 4.28 -7.16
N VAL A 116 4.42 5.18 -8.13
CA VAL A 116 5.03 6.51 -8.06
C VAL A 116 4.00 7.56 -8.47
N GLU A 117 3.97 8.68 -7.77
CA GLU A 117 3.12 9.82 -8.11
C GLU A 117 3.72 10.66 -9.25
N ASP A 118 2.87 11.32 -10.03
CA ASP A 118 3.25 12.14 -11.17
C ASP A 118 4.22 13.29 -10.83
N GLU A 119 5.31 13.40 -11.57
CA GLU A 119 6.28 14.49 -11.40
C GLU A 119 5.78 15.73 -12.14
N THR A 120 5.04 16.60 -11.46
CA THR A 120 4.46 17.83 -12.06
C THR A 120 5.45 18.98 -12.30
N VAL A 121 6.73 18.79 -11.95
CA VAL A 121 7.82 19.78 -12.10
C VAL A 121 9.08 19.05 -12.58
N LEU A 122 9.70 19.58 -13.64
CA LEU A 122 10.94 19.03 -14.18
C LEU A 122 12.12 19.44 -13.29
N HIS A 123 12.75 18.47 -12.61
CA HIS A 123 13.81 18.75 -11.65
C HIS A 123 15.16 19.12 -12.29
N ASN A 124 15.45 18.59 -13.49
CA ASN A 124 16.66 18.86 -14.26
C ASN A 124 16.31 18.82 -15.75
N ILE A 125 16.86 19.76 -16.53
CA ILE A 125 16.84 19.66 -18.00
C ILE A 125 17.92 18.65 -18.41
N PRO A 126 17.61 17.58 -19.16
CA PRO A 126 18.61 16.60 -19.57
C PRO A 126 19.65 17.22 -20.50
N TYR A 127 20.93 17.13 -20.15
CA TYR A 127 22.02 17.52 -21.06
C TYR A 127 22.22 16.44 -22.12
N MET A 128 22.30 16.87 -23.38
CA MET A 128 22.37 15.98 -24.57
C MET A 128 23.56 16.27 -25.48
N GLY A 129 24.50 17.11 -25.05
CA GLY A 129 25.60 17.60 -25.89
C GLY A 129 25.22 18.88 -26.65
N ASP A 130 26.18 19.80 -26.75
CA ASP A 130 25.97 21.12 -27.37
C ASP A 130 25.54 20.98 -28.85
N GLU A 131 26.14 20.02 -29.56
CA GLU A 131 25.83 19.68 -30.96
C GLU A 131 24.36 19.31 -31.21
N ILE A 132 23.66 18.79 -30.20
CA ILE A 132 22.24 18.40 -30.27
C ILE A 132 21.33 19.56 -29.84
N LEU A 133 21.77 20.38 -28.89
CA LEU A 133 21.02 21.55 -28.41
C LEU A 133 20.80 22.59 -29.52
N ASP A 134 21.80 22.78 -30.40
CA ASP A 134 21.70 23.70 -31.54
C ASP A 134 20.77 23.20 -32.67
N GLN A 135 20.47 21.90 -32.72
CA GLN A 135 19.64 21.28 -33.77
C GLN A 135 18.17 21.11 -33.37
N ASP A 136 17.91 20.75 -32.11
CA ASP A 136 16.57 20.38 -31.61
C ASP A 136 16.06 21.33 -30.49
N GLY A 137 16.20 22.64 -30.67
CA GLY A 137 15.64 23.62 -29.72
C GLY A 137 14.13 23.46 -29.48
N THR A 138 13.40 23.00 -30.50
CA THR A 138 11.97 22.67 -30.44
C THR A 138 11.64 21.54 -29.46
N PHE A 139 12.55 20.57 -29.27
CA PHE A 139 12.36 19.50 -28.29
C PHE A 139 12.38 20.03 -26.85
N ILE A 140 13.25 21.01 -26.55
CA ILE A 140 13.30 21.64 -25.23
C ILE A 140 12.01 22.43 -24.97
N GLU A 141 11.51 23.19 -25.94
CA GLU A 141 10.22 23.88 -25.82
C GLU A 141 9.05 22.90 -25.61
N GLU A 142 9.02 21.78 -26.34
CA GLU A 142 7.99 20.75 -26.18
C GLU A 142 8.09 20.03 -24.82
N LEU A 143 9.30 19.75 -24.35
CA LEU A 143 9.55 19.18 -23.03
C LEU A 143 9.08 20.14 -21.93
N LEU A 144 9.41 21.43 -22.02
CA LEU A 144 8.93 22.45 -21.08
C LEU A 144 7.40 22.54 -21.06
N LYS A 145 6.76 22.52 -22.24
CA LYS A 145 5.31 22.55 -22.38
C LYS A 145 4.61 21.37 -21.69
N ASN A 146 5.21 20.18 -21.71
CA ASN A 146 4.71 18.99 -21.00
C ASN A 146 4.67 19.12 -19.47
N TYR A 147 5.47 20.03 -18.90
CA TYR A 147 5.55 20.31 -17.46
C TYR A 147 4.94 21.69 -17.12
N ASP A 148 4.06 22.24 -17.96
CA ASP A 148 3.49 23.60 -17.84
C ASP A 148 4.55 24.72 -17.70
N GLY A 149 5.76 24.51 -18.24
CA GLY A 149 6.91 25.42 -18.07
C GLY A 149 7.56 25.38 -16.68
N LYS A 150 7.20 24.42 -15.80
CA LYS A 150 7.71 24.34 -14.43
C LYS A 150 9.04 23.59 -14.38
N VAL A 151 10.15 24.32 -14.36
CA VAL A 151 11.49 23.77 -14.10
C VAL A 151 11.98 24.16 -12.71
N HIS A 152 12.58 23.22 -12.00
CA HIS A 152 13.21 23.48 -10.71
C HIS A 152 14.46 24.36 -10.87
N GLY A 153 14.38 25.60 -10.41
CA GLY A 153 15.50 26.55 -10.41
C GLY A 153 15.38 27.68 -11.44
N ASP A 154 14.41 27.64 -12.35
CA ASP A 154 14.16 28.64 -13.39
C ASP A 154 13.45 29.90 -12.85
N ARG A 155 13.94 30.43 -11.72
CA ARG A 155 13.34 31.59 -11.03
C ARG A 155 14.39 32.57 -10.55
N ASP A 156 14.54 33.62 -11.35
CA ASP A 156 15.22 34.84 -10.96
C ASP A 156 14.65 35.43 -9.64
N ALA A 157 15.55 36.05 -8.88
CA ALA A 157 15.25 36.96 -7.77
C ALA A 157 14.46 36.41 -6.55
N GLY A 158 15.16 35.69 -5.66
CA GLY A 158 14.99 35.87 -4.21
C GLY A 158 14.05 34.90 -3.49
N SER A 159 14.53 33.67 -3.30
CA SER A 159 13.89 32.67 -2.47
C SER A 159 13.67 33.14 -1.02
N VAL A 160 12.42 33.35 -0.63
CA VAL A 160 12.03 33.44 0.80
C VAL A 160 12.24 32.05 1.42
N ASN A 161 13.25 31.92 2.28
CA ASN A 161 13.49 30.69 3.05
C ASN A 161 12.40 30.52 4.12
N ASP A 162 12.08 29.29 4.52
CA ASP A 162 11.04 28.97 5.52
C ASP A 162 11.18 29.78 6.83
N GLU A 163 12.41 29.94 7.31
CA GLU A 163 12.76 30.72 8.50
C GLU A 163 12.56 32.24 8.33
N LEU A 164 12.64 32.75 7.10
CA LEU A 164 12.37 34.16 6.77
C LEU A 164 10.87 34.38 6.47
N PHE A 165 10.17 33.33 6.03
CA PHE A 165 8.72 33.32 5.83
C PHE A 165 7.98 33.39 7.17
N LEU A 166 8.37 32.60 8.18
CA LEU A 166 7.80 32.69 9.52
C LEU A 166 7.92 34.10 10.12
N GLU A 167 9.13 34.67 10.12
CA GLU A 167 9.37 36.02 10.62
C GLU A 167 8.61 37.09 9.83
N LEU A 168 8.45 36.93 8.51
CA LEU A 168 7.67 37.84 7.69
C LEU A 168 6.18 37.79 8.08
N VAL A 169 5.60 36.61 8.31
CA VAL A 169 4.21 36.49 8.79
C VAL A 169 4.06 37.14 10.16
N HIS A 170 4.97 36.86 11.11
CA HIS A 170 4.92 37.45 12.45
C HIS A 170 5.07 38.98 12.44
N ALA A 171 6.00 39.52 11.64
CA ALA A 171 6.20 40.97 11.52
C ALA A 171 5.04 41.68 10.82
N LEU A 172 4.30 41.00 9.93
CA LEU A 172 3.08 41.55 9.33
C LEU A 172 1.90 41.55 10.32
N MET A 173 1.84 40.59 11.25
CA MET A 173 0.88 40.55 12.35
C MET A 173 1.17 41.60 13.44
N SER A 174 2.45 41.78 13.81
CA SER A 174 2.90 42.62 14.95
C SER A 174 3.01 44.12 14.64
N TYR A 175 2.40 44.59 13.56
CA TYR A 175 2.42 45.99 13.15
C TYR A 175 1.15 46.68 13.65
N ASP A 176 1.30 47.76 14.41
CA ASP A 176 0.20 48.63 14.80
C ASP A 176 -0.24 49.46 13.59
N ASP A 177 -1.55 49.53 13.33
CA ASP A 177 -2.05 50.43 12.29
C ASP A 177 -2.26 51.84 12.84
N GLU A 178 -2.19 52.83 11.95
CA GLU A 178 -2.76 54.16 12.19
C GLU A 178 -4.25 54.02 12.61
N PRO A 179 -4.77 54.91 13.48
CA PRO A 179 -6.10 54.74 14.09
C PRO A 179 -7.24 54.88 13.05
N GLY A 180 -7.61 53.77 12.41
CA GLY A 180 -8.67 53.73 11.40
C GLY A 180 -8.94 52.40 10.70
N SER A 181 -8.02 51.43 10.66
CA SER A 181 -8.27 50.12 10.04
C SER A 181 -8.82 49.08 11.01
N SER A 182 -9.70 48.21 10.51
CA SER A 182 -10.40 47.21 11.33
C SER A 182 -9.51 46.04 11.73
N SER A 183 -9.46 45.76 13.03
CA SER A 183 -8.67 44.67 13.64
C SER A 183 -8.98 43.27 13.08
N GLN A 184 -10.15 43.11 12.43
CA GLN A 184 -10.62 41.87 11.78
C GLN A 184 -9.83 41.47 10.52
N GLU A 185 -9.00 42.36 9.94
CA GLU A 185 -8.19 41.98 8.75
C GLU A 185 -6.97 41.11 9.09
N LYS A 186 -6.47 41.18 10.32
CA LYS A 186 -5.19 40.55 10.74
C LYS A 186 -5.36 39.18 11.41
N TYR A 187 -6.41 39.01 12.19
CA TYR A 187 -6.67 37.82 12.99
C TYR A 187 -7.94 37.12 12.52
N ASP A 188 -7.87 35.79 12.40
CA ASP A 188 -9.02 34.89 12.28
C ASP A 188 -9.76 34.80 13.65
N ASP A 189 -10.99 34.29 13.70
CA ASP A 189 -11.80 34.19 14.96
C ASP A 189 -11.13 33.36 16.07
N LYS A 190 -10.05 32.64 15.74
CA LYS A 190 -9.24 31.80 16.65
C LYS A 190 -7.90 32.45 17.05
N GLY A 191 -7.65 33.71 16.70
CA GLY A 191 -6.39 34.42 17.00
C GLY A 191 -5.20 34.03 16.12
N SER A 192 -5.41 33.21 15.08
CA SER A 192 -4.40 32.86 14.08
C SER A 192 -4.32 33.90 12.96
N PRO A 193 -3.22 33.98 12.18
CA PRO A 193 -3.12 34.91 11.06
C PRO A 193 -4.24 34.70 10.02
N SER A 194 -4.88 35.81 9.64
CA SER A 194 -5.95 35.87 8.63
C SER A 194 -5.48 35.41 7.25
N GLU A 195 -6.40 34.83 6.46
CA GLU A 195 -6.17 34.47 5.04
C GLU A 195 -5.74 35.68 4.18
N PHE A 196 -6.11 36.89 4.61
CA PHE A 196 -5.70 38.14 3.96
C PHE A 196 -4.17 38.33 3.96
N ILE A 197 -3.47 37.98 5.05
CA ILE A 197 -2.00 38.11 5.15
C ILE A 197 -1.32 37.19 4.12
N PHE A 198 -1.77 35.93 4.02
CA PHE A 198 -1.26 34.99 3.03
C PHE A 198 -1.57 35.43 1.59
N THR A 199 -2.76 35.98 1.36
CA THR A 199 -3.14 36.57 0.05
C THR A 199 -2.24 37.77 -0.30
N ALA A 200 -1.88 38.62 0.66
CA ALA A 200 -0.96 39.73 0.46
C ALA A 200 0.47 39.25 0.15
N ILE A 201 0.95 38.19 0.81
CA ILE A 201 2.25 37.55 0.52
C ILE A 201 2.24 36.94 -0.89
N CYS A 202 1.22 36.16 -1.28
CA CYS A 202 1.07 35.66 -2.66
C CYS A 202 1.05 36.78 -3.70
N SER A 203 0.48 37.96 -3.38
CA SER A 203 0.45 39.09 -4.32
C SER A 203 1.81 39.76 -4.58
N VAL A 204 2.81 39.50 -3.72
CA VAL A 204 4.21 39.93 -3.88
C VAL A 204 5.11 38.80 -4.37
N PHE A 205 4.75 37.55 -4.03
CA PHE A 205 5.44 36.34 -4.45
C PHE A 205 4.43 35.37 -5.13
N PRO A 206 4.00 35.63 -6.38
CA PRO A 206 2.99 34.82 -7.08
C PRO A 206 3.44 33.36 -7.26
N ASP A 207 4.74 33.15 -7.28
CA ASP A 207 5.45 31.89 -7.50
C ASP A 207 5.37 30.89 -6.34
N LYS A 208 4.93 31.33 -5.15
CA LYS A 208 5.15 30.65 -3.86
C LYS A 208 3.92 29.89 -3.34
N ARG A 209 3.15 29.25 -4.23
CA ARG A 209 1.92 28.47 -3.96
C ARG A 209 0.67 29.32 -3.72
N THR A 210 -0.51 28.66 -3.66
CA THR A 210 -1.78 29.33 -3.34
C THR A 210 -1.80 29.85 -1.88
N PRO A 211 -2.69 30.82 -1.55
CA PRO A 211 -2.81 31.31 -0.17
C PRO A 211 -3.17 30.22 0.86
N GLN A 212 -3.86 29.16 0.43
CA GLN A 212 -4.21 28.01 1.28
C GLN A 212 -2.98 27.18 1.61
N GLU A 213 -2.19 26.80 0.60
CA GLU A 213 -0.93 26.06 0.79
C GLU A 213 0.10 26.86 1.63
N LEU A 214 0.11 28.20 1.56
CA LEU A 214 0.93 29.02 2.45
C LEU A 214 0.41 29.03 3.90
N LYS A 215 -0.91 29.03 4.12
CA LYS A 215 -1.52 28.92 5.47
C LYS A 215 -1.25 27.54 6.09
N GLU A 216 -1.25 26.49 5.28
CA GLU A 216 -0.84 25.13 5.68
C GLU A 216 0.67 25.07 5.98
N ARG A 217 1.51 25.58 5.08
CA ARG A 217 2.97 25.62 5.30
C ARG A 217 3.37 26.42 6.54
N TYR A 218 2.66 27.52 6.84
CA TYR A 218 2.86 28.26 8.08
C TYR A 218 2.52 27.42 9.32
N ARG A 219 1.43 26.63 9.26
CA ARG A 219 1.04 25.71 10.35
C ARG A 219 2.11 24.65 10.59
N GLU A 220 2.54 23.93 9.55
CA GLU A 220 3.63 22.94 9.61
C GLU A 220 4.94 23.50 10.20
N LEU A 221 5.27 24.75 9.87
CA LEU A 221 6.50 25.39 10.32
C LEU A 221 6.38 25.87 11.77
N MET A 222 5.21 26.36 12.20
CA MET A 222 4.95 26.70 13.60
C MET A 222 4.98 25.47 14.50
N GLU A 223 4.45 24.33 14.04
CA GLU A 223 4.54 23.03 14.75
C GLU A 223 5.98 22.52 14.88
N LYS A 224 6.91 22.93 14.00
CA LYS A 224 8.33 22.59 14.12
C LYS A 224 9.09 23.51 15.10
N VAL A 225 8.71 24.78 15.18
CA VAL A 225 9.33 25.76 16.08
C VAL A 225 8.85 25.57 17.51
N ASN A 226 7.53 25.38 17.69
CA ASN A 226 6.89 25.07 18.96
C ASN A 226 6.20 23.70 18.82
N PRO A 227 6.93 22.57 18.94
CA PRO A 227 6.31 21.26 18.94
C PRO A 227 5.32 21.17 20.11
N PRO A 228 4.01 21.02 19.87
CA PRO A 228 3.08 20.75 20.94
C PRO A 228 3.44 19.40 21.57
N THR A 229 3.36 19.30 22.90
CA THR A 229 3.78 18.10 23.65
C THR A 229 3.11 16.82 23.13
N VAL A 230 1.89 16.96 22.59
CA VAL A 230 1.28 16.07 21.59
C VAL A 230 0.50 16.96 20.61
N PRO A 231 0.63 16.80 19.27
CA PRO A 231 -0.22 17.51 18.31
C PRO A 231 -1.70 17.18 18.53
N SER A 232 -2.60 18.16 18.43
CA SER A 232 -4.02 18.01 18.80
C SER A 232 -4.80 16.96 17.98
N GLU A 233 -4.30 16.59 16.81
CA GLU A 233 -4.88 15.58 15.92
C GLU A 233 -4.19 14.20 16.05
N CYS A 234 -3.09 14.12 16.82
CA CYS A 234 -2.35 12.88 17.08
C CYS A 234 -2.81 12.22 18.37
N THR A 235 -3.11 10.92 18.33
CA THR A 235 -3.33 10.12 19.54
C THR A 235 -1.98 9.78 20.19
N PRO A 236 -1.77 10.04 21.50
CA PRO A 236 -0.56 9.62 22.21
C PRO A 236 -0.36 8.11 22.15
N ASN A 237 0.89 7.63 22.22
CA ASN A 237 1.16 6.20 22.34
C ASN A 237 0.53 5.65 23.64
N MET A 238 -0.25 4.57 23.53
CA MET A 238 -0.85 3.86 24.66
C MET A 238 0.22 3.28 25.61
N ASP A 239 1.37 2.87 25.09
CA ASP A 239 2.49 2.36 25.90
C ASP A 239 3.39 3.48 26.44
N GLY A 240 3.03 4.75 26.22
CA GLY A 240 3.81 5.93 26.61
C GLY A 240 3.37 6.54 27.95
N PRO A 241 4.25 7.32 28.62
CA PRO A 241 3.93 7.97 29.90
C PRO A 241 2.85 9.06 29.79
N PHE A 242 2.50 9.48 28.57
CA PHE A 242 1.47 10.48 28.28
C PHE A 242 0.19 9.87 27.69
N ALA A 243 -0.07 8.57 27.92
CA ALA A 243 -1.24 7.87 27.40
C ALA A 243 -2.56 8.49 27.93
N GLN A 244 -3.37 9.03 27.02
CA GLN A 244 -4.66 9.64 27.33
C GLN A 244 -5.82 8.67 27.11
N SER A 245 -6.95 8.93 27.77
CA SER A 245 -8.21 8.21 27.55
C SER A 245 -8.88 8.72 26.28
N VAL A 246 -8.89 7.90 25.22
CA VAL A 246 -9.45 8.28 23.90
C VAL A 246 -10.54 7.29 23.43
N PRO A 247 -11.41 7.69 22.49
CA PRO A 247 -12.34 6.77 21.83
C PRO A 247 -11.62 5.77 20.91
N ARG A 248 -12.20 4.56 20.78
CA ARG A 248 -11.70 3.48 19.90
C ARG A 248 -11.37 3.92 18.47
N GLU A 249 -12.12 4.86 17.90
CA GLU A 249 -11.89 5.30 16.53
C GLU A 249 -10.60 6.13 16.41
N GLN A 250 -10.23 6.90 17.43
CA GLN A 250 -8.97 7.63 17.52
C GLN A 250 -7.81 6.65 17.78
N SER A 251 -7.92 5.76 18.77
CA SER A 251 -6.89 4.74 19.06
C SER A 251 -6.55 3.85 17.85
N MET A 252 -7.56 3.53 17.03
CA MET A 252 -7.40 2.71 15.84
C MET A 252 -7.20 3.53 14.55
N HIS A 253 -7.18 4.86 14.60
CA HIS A 253 -7.20 5.71 13.40
C HIS A 253 -6.01 5.40 12.49
N SER A 254 -4.77 5.59 12.98
CA SER A 254 -3.54 5.36 12.23
C SER A 254 -3.46 3.93 11.69
N PHE A 255 -3.84 2.95 12.51
CA PHE A 255 -3.87 1.54 12.11
C PHE A 255 -4.89 1.25 11.00
N ARG A 256 -6.03 1.96 10.94
CA ARG A 256 -7.03 1.78 9.89
C ARG A 256 -6.68 2.55 8.63
N THR A 257 -6.27 3.80 8.75
CA THR A 257 -5.96 4.69 7.62
C THR A 257 -4.74 4.20 6.83
N LEU A 258 -3.68 3.77 7.52
CA LEU A 258 -2.42 3.37 6.86
C LEU A 258 -2.37 1.89 6.44
N PHE A 259 -3.18 1.00 7.02
CA PHE A 259 -3.10 -0.42 6.71
C PHE A 259 -3.76 -0.77 5.37
N CYS A 260 -2.99 -1.34 4.45
CA CYS A 260 -3.53 -1.88 3.21
C CYS A 260 -3.98 -3.33 3.38
N ARG A 261 -5.30 -3.54 3.32
CA ARG A 261 -5.93 -4.87 3.35
C ARG A 261 -5.54 -5.78 2.17
N ARG A 262 -5.01 -5.25 1.06
CA ARG A 262 -4.62 -6.04 -0.13
C ARG A 262 -3.30 -6.78 0.08
N CYS A 263 -2.28 -6.08 0.58
CA CYS A 263 -0.91 -6.60 0.74
C CYS A 263 -0.45 -6.78 2.20
N PHE A 264 -1.29 -6.42 3.17
CA PHE A 264 -1.05 -6.55 4.62
C PHE A 264 0.15 -5.75 5.15
N LYS A 265 0.39 -4.56 4.58
CA LYS A 265 1.43 -3.60 5.01
C LYS A 265 0.79 -2.27 5.40
N TYR A 266 1.42 -1.55 6.33
CA TYR A 266 1.14 -0.13 6.54
C TYR A 266 1.84 0.68 5.43
N ASP A 267 1.19 1.75 4.98
CA ASP A 267 1.69 2.70 3.97
C ASP A 267 2.34 2.01 2.76
N CYS A 268 1.52 1.28 1.99
CA CYS A 268 2.05 0.35 0.99
C CYS A 268 2.37 1.03 -0.34
N PHE A 269 3.58 0.80 -0.84
CA PHE A 269 4.10 1.30 -2.13
C PHE A 269 3.38 0.79 -3.40
N LEU A 270 2.14 0.28 -3.34
CA LEU A 270 1.44 -0.29 -4.50
C LEU A 270 -0.02 0.17 -4.62
N HIS A 271 -0.66 0.61 -3.53
CA HIS A 271 -2.09 0.93 -3.51
C HIS A 271 -2.30 2.31 -2.90
N THR A 272 -2.58 3.31 -3.75
CA THR A 272 -2.80 4.71 -3.38
C THR A 272 -4.10 4.96 -2.61
N PHE A 273 -5.13 4.17 -2.86
CA PHE A 273 -6.44 4.37 -2.24
C PHE A 273 -6.50 3.84 -0.81
N HIS A 274 -6.54 4.76 0.15
CA HIS A 274 -6.80 4.44 1.56
C HIS A 274 -8.12 3.65 1.74
N PRO A 275 -8.16 2.72 2.71
CA PRO A 275 -9.33 1.89 2.94
C PRO A 275 -10.52 2.70 3.46
N ALA A 276 -11.62 2.69 2.70
CA ALA A 276 -12.88 3.30 3.11
C ALA A 276 -13.33 2.86 4.53
N PRO A 277 -14.03 3.69 5.33
CA PRO A 277 -14.37 3.39 6.73
C PRO A 277 -15.13 2.07 6.98
N SER A 278 -15.73 1.48 5.94
CA SER A 278 -16.40 0.18 6.00
C SER A 278 -15.45 -1.02 6.06
N GLN A 279 -14.18 -0.92 5.65
CA GLN A 279 -13.27 -2.09 5.56
C GLN A 279 -13.02 -2.78 6.91
N TYR A 280 -13.15 -2.02 8.01
CA TYR A 280 -12.85 -2.47 9.37
C TYR A 280 -14.09 -2.79 10.21
N LYS A 281 -15.31 -2.56 9.67
CA LYS A 281 -16.55 -2.98 10.32
C LYS A 281 -16.75 -4.49 10.14
N ARG A 282 -16.02 -5.29 10.93
CA ARG A 282 -16.33 -6.71 11.10
C ARG A 282 -17.76 -6.82 11.63
N LYS A 283 -18.56 -7.66 10.99
CA LYS A 283 -19.80 -8.18 11.58
C LYS A 283 -19.45 -8.86 12.89
N SER A 284 -20.26 -8.63 13.92
CA SER A 284 -20.03 -9.23 15.24
C SER A 284 -19.87 -10.74 15.09
N CYS A 285 -18.81 -11.29 15.67
CA CYS A 285 -18.71 -12.73 15.78
C CYS A 285 -19.61 -13.12 16.96
N ASP A 286 -20.57 -14.02 16.75
CA ASP A 286 -21.34 -14.65 17.83
C ASP A 286 -20.41 -15.57 18.65
N MET A 287 -19.48 -14.94 19.35
CA MET A 287 -18.56 -15.58 20.26
C MET A 287 -19.37 -15.94 21.50
N LYS A 288 -19.43 -17.24 21.81
CA LYS A 288 -20.25 -17.73 22.91
C LYS A 288 -19.78 -17.05 24.20
N VAL A 289 -20.72 -16.45 24.93
CA VAL A 289 -20.45 -15.94 26.28
C VAL A 289 -20.03 -17.13 27.14
N ASP A 290 -18.90 -17.00 27.84
CA ASP A 290 -18.39 -18.07 28.68
C ASP A 290 -19.36 -18.35 29.83
N THR A 291 -19.69 -19.63 30.02
CA THR A 291 -20.68 -20.10 30.99
C THR A 291 -20.04 -20.71 32.24
N GLU A 292 -18.78 -20.37 32.53
CA GLU A 292 -18.01 -20.86 33.67
C GLU A 292 -17.20 -19.69 34.27
N PRO A 293 -17.04 -19.60 35.59
CA PRO A 293 -16.32 -18.49 36.21
C PRO A 293 -14.82 -18.59 35.93
N CYS A 294 -14.20 -17.50 35.48
CA CYS A 294 -12.75 -17.47 35.16
C CYS A 294 -11.82 -17.43 36.39
N GLY A 295 -12.37 -17.53 37.60
CA GLY A 295 -11.65 -17.42 38.88
C GLY A 295 -12.51 -16.75 39.95
N SER A 296 -11.97 -16.62 41.17
CA SER A 296 -12.68 -16.06 42.34
C SER A 296 -13.19 -14.62 42.12
N HIS A 297 -12.46 -13.80 41.37
CA HIS A 297 -12.83 -12.41 41.05
C HIS A 297 -13.58 -12.29 39.71
N CYS A 298 -14.35 -13.32 39.32
CA CYS A 298 -15.17 -13.30 38.11
C CYS A 298 -16.45 -12.47 38.29
N TYR A 299 -16.84 -11.72 37.26
CA TYR A 299 -18.08 -10.92 37.25
C TYR A 299 -19.36 -11.74 37.54
N LEU A 300 -19.34 -13.05 37.25
CA LEU A 300 -20.45 -13.97 37.54
C LEU A 300 -20.73 -14.15 39.05
N HIS A 301 -19.77 -13.83 39.93
CA HIS A 301 -19.98 -13.85 41.38
C HIS A 301 -20.67 -12.58 41.92
N LEU A 302 -20.78 -11.50 41.13
CA LEU A 302 -21.41 -10.25 41.55
C LEU A 302 -22.93 -10.39 41.65
N ASP A 303 -23.53 -9.93 42.75
CA ASP A 303 -24.97 -10.07 42.98
C ASP A 303 -25.83 -9.31 41.96
N CYS A 304 -25.37 -8.15 41.49
CA CYS A 304 -26.05 -7.41 40.41
C CYS A 304 -26.12 -8.21 39.09
N VAL A 305 -25.16 -9.13 38.86
CA VAL A 305 -25.15 -10.04 37.71
C VAL A 305 -26.05 -11.26 37.98
N LYS A 306 -25.98 -11.85 39.18
CA LYS A 306 -26.87 -12.96 39.59
C LYS A 306 -28.34 -12.56 39.49
N VAL A 307 -28.71 -11.37 39.99
CA VAL A 307 -30.08 -10.83 39.92
C VAL A 307 -30.51 -10.59 38.46
N LYS A 308 -29.65 -10.00 37.62
CA LYS A 308 -29.93 -9.85 36.17
C LYS A 308 -30.09 -11.20 35.45
N LEU A 309 -29.33 -12.22 35.82
CA LEU A 309 -29.42 -13.57 35.27
C LEU A 309 -30.72 -14.28 35.71
N GLN A 310 -31.08 -14.16 36.98
CA GLN A 310 -32.33 -14.68 37.55
C GLN A 310 -33.56 -13.97 36.95
N ALA A 311 -33.50 -12.65 36.73
CA ALA A 311 -34.55 -11.89 36.06
C ALA A 311 -34.76 -12.36 34.61
N LYS A 312 -33.68 -12.52 33.83
CA LYS A 312 -33.78 -13.09 32.46
C LYS A 312 -34.34 -14.51 32.44
N LEU A 313 -33.95 -15.36 33.40
CA LEU A 313 -34.53 -16.70 33.55
C LEU A 313 -36.02 -16.66 33.91
N LYS A 314 -36.46 -15.64 34.65
CA LYS A 314 -37.86 -15.42 35.00
C LYS A 314 -38.67 -14.94 33.78
N GLU A 315 -38.14 -13.98 33.02
CA GLU A 315 -38.74 -13.51 31.75
C GLU A 315 -38.81 -14.63 30.69
N GLU A 316 -37.78 -15.47 30.54
CA GLU A 316 -37.81 -16.61 29.62
C GLU A 316 -38.83 -17.67 30.06
N ARG A 317 -39.01 -17.89 31.37
CA ARG A 317 -40.05 -18.77 31.91
C ARG A 317 -41.44 -18.20 31.69
N GLU A 318 -41.67 -16.93 31.98
CA GLU A 318 -42.95 -16.25 31.77
C GLU A 318 -43.31 -16.23 30.26
N SER A 319 -42.33 -16.00 29.37
CA SER A 319 -42.47 -16.13 27.91
C SER A 319 -42.78 -17.57 27.45
N SER A 320 -42.14 -18.58 28.06
CA SER A 320 -42.38 -20.00 27.80
C SER A 320 -43.76 -20.44 28.29
N GLU A 321 -44.23 -19.90 29.42
CA GLU A 321 -45.56 -20.14 29.97
C GLU A 321 -46.65 -19.42 29.18
N GLN A 322 -46.47 -18.16 28.77
CA GLN A 322 -47.36 -17.48 27.83
C GLN A 322 -47.52 -18.26 26.51
N ARG A 323 -46.42 -18.79 25.95
CA ARG A 323 -46.45 -19.65 24.75
C ARG A 323 -47.13 -21.01 24.95
N LYS A 324 -47.19 -21.53 26.19
CA LYS A 324 -47.98 -22.73 26.53
C LYS A 324 -49.46 -22.39 26.71
N MET A 325 -49.76 -21.30 27.40
CA MET A 325 -51.11 -20.82 27.70
C MET A 325 -51.85 -20.42 26.41
N GLN A 326 -51.17 -19.72 25.50
CA GLN A 326 -51.71 -19.39 24.17
C GLN A 326 -51.94 -20.64 23.28
N LYS A 327 -51.31 -21.77 23.61
CA LYS A 327 -51.50 -23.06 22.93
C LYS A 327 -52.59 -23.94 23.56
N GLN A 328 -53.17 -23.52 24.69
CA GLN A 328 -54.31 -24.18 25.34
C GLN A 328 -55.66 -23.47 25.11
N ILE A 329 -55.67 -22.27 24.53
CA ILE A 329 -56.88 -21.47 24.27
C ILE A 329 -57.42 -21.64 22.83
N SER A 330 -56.72 -22.40 21.98
CA SER A 330 -57.07 -22.64 20.57
C SER A 330 -57.59 -24.05 20.31
N VAL A 331 -58.71 -24.42 20.93
CA VAL A 331 -59.49 -25.63 20.60
C VAL A 331 -60.99 -25.38 20.73
N ASP A 332 -61.57 -24.63 19.79
CA ASP A 332 -62.89 -24.96 19.27
C ASP A 332 -63.09 -24.37 17.85
N SER A 333 -64.00 -25.01 17.09
CA SER A 333 -64.39 -24.79 15.69
C SER A 333 -63.62 -25.63 14.66
N GLY A 334 -64.27 -26.71 14.22
CA GLY A 334 -63.83 -27.52 13.08
C GLY A 334 -64.57 -27.14 11.79
N ASN A 335 -63.94 -27.37 10.65
CA ASN A 335 -64.63 -27.90 9.48
C ASN A 335 -63.67 -28.62 8.53
N GLU A 336 -64.19 -29.61 7.79
CA GLU A 336 -63.43 -30.43 6.86
C GLU A 336 -63.13 -29.70 5.53
N ALA A 337 -62.01 -30.05 4.89
CA ALA A 337 -61.89 -30.14 3.42
C ALA A 337 -60.67 -30.99 3.03
N SER A 338 -60.88 -31.92 2.11
CA SER A 338 -59.90 -32.92 1.67
C SER A 338 -58.76 -32.38 0.79
N GLY A 339 -57.68 -33.17 0.69
CA GLY A 339 -56.54 -32.90 -0.20
C GLY A 339 -55.51 -34.03 -0.16
N GLU A 340 -55.88 -35.20 -0.69
CA GLU A 340 -55.02 -36.38 -0.76
C GLU A 340 -54.02 -36.26 -1.92
N ASP A 341 -52.74 -36.60 -1.71
CA ASP A 341 -52.01 -37.47 -2.63
C ASP A 341 -50.66 -37.99 -2.07
N SER A 342 -50.54 -39.32 -2.02
CA SER A 342 -49.44 -40.19 -2.49
C SER A 342 -47.98 -39.66 -2.51
N ASN A 343 -46.94 -40.42 -2.13
CA ASN A 343 -46.82 -41.86 -1.91
C ASN A 343 -45.58 -42.21 -1.04
N ASP A 344 -45.53 -43.43 -0.48
CA ASP A 344 -44.39 -44.01 0.25
C ASP A 344 -43.65 -45.03 -0.67
N SER A 345 -42.62 -45.83 -0.34
CA SER A 345 -42.06 -46.30 0.94
C SER A 345 -40.63 -46.86 0.77
N THR A 346 -40.09 -47.43 1.86
CA THR A 346 -39.18 -48.62 1.96
C THR A 346 -37.78 -48.40 2.56
N ARG A 347 -37.15 -49.32 3.32
CA ARG A 347 -37.60 -50.42 4.22
C ARG A 347 -36.35 -50.96 4.97
N THR A 348 -36.44 -51.24 6.28
CA THR A 348 -35.76 -52.35 7.04
C THR A 348 -34.20 -52.52 6.94
N ASN A 349 -33.45 -53.29 7.75
CA ASN A 349 -33.80 -54.33 8.73
C ASN A 349 -32.70 -54.60 9.81
N SER A 350 -33.14 -55.09 10.98
CA SER A 350 -32.61 -56.20 11.82
C SER A 350 -31.17 -56.28 12.41
N LYS A 351 -31.11 -56.69 13.68
CA LYS A 351 -29.93 -57.13 14.49
C LYS A 351 -29.66 -58.65 14.39
N LYS A 352 -28.42 -59.13 14.66
CA LYS A 352 -28.08 -60.17 15.70
C LYS A 352 -26.59 -60.61 15.74
N SER A 353 -26.09 -60.93 16.95
CA SER A 353 -25.07 -61.95 17.40
C SER A 353 -23.78 -62.25 16.59
N ASP A 354 -22.61 -62.62 17.15
CA ASP A 354 -22.06 -62.73 18.54
C ASP A 354 -20.52 -63.00 18.48
N THR A 355 -19.85 -63.05 19.65
CA THR A 355 -18.54 -63.70 20.00
C THR A 355 -17.24 -62.87 20.27
N SER A 356 -16.82 -62.92 21.55
CA SER A 356 -15.47 -63.00 22.18
C SER A 356 -14.35 -61.94 22.04
N ASP A 357 -13.93 -61.41 23.20
CA ASP A 357 -12.57 -61.12 23.76
C ASP A 357 -11.44 -60.50 22.86
N LYS A 358 -10.60 -59.54 23.30
CA LYS A 358 -10.46 -58.81 24.58
C LYS A 358 -9.59 -57.54 24.46
N ASP A 359 -9.85 -56.59 25.38
CA ASP A 359 -8.95 -55.58 26.00
C ASP A 359 -8.33 -54.37 25.25
N GLN A 360 -8.47 -53.23 25.97
CA GLN A 360 -7.68 -51.99 26.06
C GLN A 360 -7.93 -50.75 25.14
N ASP A 361 -8.45 -49.73 25.84
CA ASP A 361 -8.19 -48.28 25.80
C ASP A 361 -8.84 -47.29 24.79
N ASN A 362 -9.13 -46.12 25.37
CA ASN A 362 -10.00 -45.00 24.95
C ASN A 362 -9.27 -43.96 24.03
N PRO A 363 -9.92 -42.90 23.48
CA PRO A 363 -11.29 -42.43 23.73
C PRO A 363 -12.20 -42.10 22.52
N ALA A 364 -13.49 -42.03 22.85
CA ALA A 364 -14.66 -41.63 22.07
C ALA A 364 -14.52 -40.48 21.02
N GLN A 365 -15.05 -40.74 19.81
CA GLN A 365 -15.61 -39.69 18.95
C GLN A 365 -17.08 -39.44 19.29
N MET A 366 -17.48 -38.16 19.33
CA MET A 366 -18.86 -37.76 19.67
C MET A 366 -19.86 -38.06 18.55
N THR A 367 -20.94 -38.76 18.87
CA THR A 367 -22.15 -38.79 18.03
C THR A 367 -22.91 -37.47 18.15
N VAL A 368 -23.25 -36.88 17.00
CA VAL A 368 -23.98 -35.61 16.93
C VAL A 368 -25.47 -35.87 17.10
N ASN A 369 -26.00 -35.69 18.31
CA ASN A 369 -27.44 -35.81 18.57
C ASN A 369 -28.12 -34.44 18.67
N SER A 370 -29.23 -34.30 17.95
CA SER A 370 -30.01 -33.07 17.82
C SER A 370 -30.68 -32.66 19.15
N LEU A 371 -30.27 -31.52 19.71
CA LEU A 371 -30.93 -30.88 20.85
C LEU A 371 -31.22 -29.40 20.56
N SER A 372 -32.30 -29.16 19.81
CA SER A 372 -32.89 -27.83 19.66
C SER A 372 -33.64 -27.42 20.94
N GLY A 373 -33.26 -26.30 21.54
CA GLY A 373 -34.16 -25.49 22.39
C GLY A 373 -34.06 -25.61 23.92
N LYS A 374 -33.30 -26.55 24.52
CA LYS A 374 -33.25 -26.74 25.99
C LYS A 374 -31.91 -26.38 26.68
N SER A 375 -30.94 -25.82 25.96
CA SER A 375 -29.55 -25.75 26.47
C SER A 375 -29.25 -24.57 27.42
N PHE A 376 -30.02 -23.48 27.41
CA PHE A 376 -29.69 -22.28 28.20
C PHE A 376 -30.20 -22.35 29.64
N GLU A 377 -31.50 -22.60 29.85
CA GLU A 377 -32.09 -22.76 31.20
C GLU A 377 -31.34 -23.78 32.06
N SER A 378 -31.02 -24.96 31.51
CA SER A 378 -30.33 -26.02 32.27
C SER A 378 -28.86 -25.68 32.59
N LYS A 379 -28.23 -24.76 31.86
CA LYS A 379 -26.87 -24.29 32.14
C LYS A 379 -26.85 -23.15 33.15
N ALA A 380 -27.70 -22.14 32.99
CA ALA A 380 -27.75 -21.02 33.93
C ALA A 380 -28.25 -21.45 35.33
N ALA A 381 -29.17 -22.43 35.41
CA ALA A 381 -29.56 -23.02 36.69
C ALA A 381 -28.42 -23.82 37.36
N ARG A 382 -27.60 -24.55 36.59
CA ARG A 382 -26.40 -25.22 37.11
C ARG A 382 -25.33 -24.23 37.56
N LEU A 383 -25.11 -23.16 36.80
CA LEU A 383 -24.19 -22.08 37.17
C LEU A 383 -24.54 -21.51 38.54
N LEU A 384 -25.80 -21.09 38.74
CA LEU A 384 -26.26 -20.55 40.03
C LEU A 384 -26.11 -21.55 41.20
N ALA A 385 -26.18 -22.85 40.93
CA ALA A 385 -25.96 -23.90 41.92
C ALA A 385 -24.48 -24.28 42.16
N SER A 386 -23.55 -23.76 41.35
CA SER A 386 -22.11 -24.07 41.42
C SER A 386 -21.27 -22.94 42.04
N LEU A 387 -21.88 -21.81 42.40
CA LEU A 387 -21.18 -20.64 42.95
C LEU A 387 -21.14 -20.75 44.49
N GLU A 388 -19.99 -21.17 45.02
CA GLU A 388 -19.70 -21.05 46.46
C GLU A 388 -19.76 -19.58 46.92
N PRO A 389 -20.01 -19.31 48.22
CA PRO A 389 -20.05 -17.96 48.78
C PRO A 389 -18.64 -17.36 48.87
N VAL A 390 -18.15 -16.85 47.73
CA VAL A 390 -16.92 -16.04 47.65
C VAL A 390 -17.17 -14.66 48.28
N VAL A 391 -16.20 -14.17 49.05
CA VAL A 391 -16.20 -12.81 49.60
C VAL A 391 -16.39 -11.79 48.46
N GLN A 392 -17.35 -10.88 48.61
CA GLN A 392 -17.59 -9.88 47.57
C GLN A 392 -16.47 -8.83 47.58
N PRO A 393 -15.95 -8.42 46.41
CA PRO A 393 -15.03 -7.30 46.35
C PRO A 393 -15.72 -6.04 46.86
N SER A 394 -15.00 -5.23 47.61
CA SER A 394 -15.51 -3.97 48.17
C SER A 394 -15.82 -2.96 47.07
N GLN A 395 -16.64 -1.95 47.37
CA GLN A 395 -16.92 -0.89 46.39
C GLN A 395 -15.66 -0.08 46.04
N GLU A 396 -14.69 0.00 46.96
CA GLU A 396 -13.40 0.66 46.76
C GLU A 396 -12.50 -0.14 45.79
N GLU A 397 -12.42 -1.47 45.95
CA GLU A 397 -11.69 -2.37 45.02
C GLU A 397 -12.26 -2.35 43.59
N LEU A 398 -13.57 -2.11 43.45
CA LEU A 398 -14.24 -1.97 42.15
C LEU A 398 -14.11 -0.55 41.54
N GLN A 399 -13.66 0.44 42.32
CA GLN A 399 -13.48 1.83 41.91
C GLN A 399 -12.01 2.23 41.67
N GLU A 400 -11.06 1.31 41.86
CA GLU A 400 -9.63 1.49 41.58
C GLU A 400 -9.38 2.25 40.26
N GLU A 401 -8.42 3.18 40.28
CA GLU A 401 -8.14 4.06 39.15
C GLU A 401 -7.78 3.31 37.86
N TRP A 402 -8.25 3.84 36.74
CA TRP A 402 -7.98 3.35 35.39
C TRP A 402 -7.12 4.38 34.65
N THR A 403 -5.94 3.97 34.18
CA THR A 403 -5.07 4.79 33.35
C THR A 403 -5.70 5.08 31.97
N GLY A 404 -5.27 6.15 31.30
CA GLY A 404 -5.74 6.47 29.95
C GLY A 404 -5.50 5.35 28.93
N ALA A 405 -4.40 4.59 29.10
CA ALA A 405 -4.09 3.41 28.31
C ALA A 405 -5.11 2.29 28.50
N GLU A 406 -5.44 1.92 29.75
CA GLU A 406 -6.41 0.85 30.05
C GLU A 406 -7.82 1.19 29.57
N GLN A 407 -8.27 2.45 29.74
CA GLN A 407 -9.57 2.92 29.26
C GLN A 407 -9.66 2.82 27.73
N SER A 408 -8.61 3.26 27.02
CA SER A 408 -8.53 3.19 25.56
C SER A 408 -8.48 1.74 25.06
N LEU A 409 -7.67 0.89 25.70
CA LEU A 409 -7.56 -0.54 25.41
C LEU A 409 -8.89 -1.26 25.60
N PHE A 410 -9.59 -1.00 26.72
CA PHE A 410 -10.93 -1.52 26.97
C PHE A 410 -11.89 -1.14 25.84
N ARG A 411 -11.98 0.13 25.46
CA ARG A 411 -12.87 0.61 24.38
C ARG A 411 -12.56 -0.06 23.04
N VAL A 412 -11.28 -0.31 22.74
CA VAL A 412 -10.85 -1.03 21.52
C VAL A 412 -11.31 -2.49 21.54
N LEU A 413 -11.05 -3.20 22.64
CA LEU A 413 -11.33 -4.63 22.79
C LEU A 413 -12.83 -4.94 22.97
N TRP A 414 -13.58 -4.05 23.64
CA TRP A 414 -15.02 -4.18 23.92
C TRP A 414 -15.86 -4.49 22.69
N ARG A 415 -15.59 -3.81 21.57
CA ARG A 415 -16.29 -4.02 20.29
C ARG A 415 -15.88 -5.32 19.56
N VAL A 416 -14.85 -6.02 20.03
CA VAL A 416 -14.37 -7.29 19.46
C VAL A 416 -14.80 -8.49 20.31
N PHE A 417 -14.70 -8.36 21.64
CA PHE A 417 -15.08 -9.37 22.64
C PHE A 417 -16.38 -9.00 23.35
N TYR A 418 -17.38 -8.54 22.58
CA TYR A 418 -18.62 -7.98 23.12
C TYR A 418 -19.33 -8.97 24.05
N GLY A 419 -19.56 -8.57 25.31
CA GLY A 419 -20.19 -9.41 26.33
C GLY A 419 -19.30 -10.51 26.94
N ASN A 420 -18.04 -10.68 26.52
CA ASN A 420 -17.10 -11.61 27.15
C ASN A 420 -16.06 -10.85 28.02
N TYR A 421 -16.48 -10.54 29.25
CA TYR A 421 -15.67 -9.84 30.25
C TYR A 421 -14.47 -10.66 30.76
N CYS A 422 -14.55 -11.99 30.69
CA CYS A 422 -13.47 -12.90 31.08
C CYS A 422 -12.27 -12.73 30.13
N ALA A 423 -12.52 -12.83 28.83
CA ALA A 423 -11.51 -12.61 27.79
C ALA A 423 -10.94 -11.19 27.82
N LEU A 424 -11.77 -10.17 28.07
CA LEU A 424 -11.33 -8.79 28.22
C LEU A 424 -10.34 -8.61 29.38
N ALA A 425 -10.62 -9.18 30.55
CA ALA A 425 -9.70 -9.13 31.69
C ALA A 425 -8.37 -9.84 31.41
N THR A 426 -8.42 -11.02 30.78
CA THR A 426 -7.21 -11.76 30.36
C THR A 426 -6.36 -10.98 29.35
N LEU A 427 -6.93 -10.06 28.57
CA LEU A 427 -6.20 -9.24 27.61
C LEU A 427 -5.71 -7.90 28.18
N ILE A 428 -6.41 -7.34 29.18
CA ILE A 428 -6.00 -6.11 29.87
C ILE A 428 -4.89 -6.41 30.89
N LEU A 429 -4.87 -7.61 31.47
CA LEU A 429 -3.88 -8.14 32.45
C LEU A 429 -3.82 -7.42 33.80
N THR A 430 -3.96 -6.09 33.84
CA THR A 430 -3.88 -5.26 35.06
C THR A 430 -5.16 -5.25 35.89
N LYS A 431 -6.32 -5.54 35.29
CA LYS A 431 -7.64 -5.46 35.94
C LYS A 431 -8.34 -6.82 35.99
N THR A 432 -9.05 -7.07 37.09
CA THR A 432 -9.85 -8.29 37.30
C THR A 432 -11.13 -8.28 36.47
N CYS A 433 -11.72 -9.46 36.27
CA CYS A 433 -12.96 -9.61 35.51
C CYS A 433 -14.16 -8.86 36.13
N ALA A 434 -14.26 -8.82 37.46
CA ALA A 434 -15.25 -7.99 38.16
C ALA A 434 -15.05 -6.48 37.90
N GLN A 435 -13.82 -5.97 37.95
CA GLN A 435 -13.51 -4.56 37.65
C GLN A 435 -13.80 -4.20 36.19
N VAL A 436 -13.45 -5.07 35.24
CA VAL A 436 -13.75 -4.89 33.81
C VAL A 436 -15.26 -4.85 33.55
N TYR A 437 -16.04 -5.69 34.24
CA TYR A 437 -17.51 -5.62 34.19
C TYR A 437 -18.05 -4.30 34.77
N ALA A 438 -17.55 -3.85 35.92
CA ALA A 438 -17.96 -2.60 36.55
C ALA A 438 -17.64 -1.38 35.68
N PHE A 439 -16.46 -1.33 35.05
CA PHE A 439 -16.09 -0.29 34.08
C PHE A 439 -17.01 -0.30 32.85
N ALA A 440 -17.29 -1.49 32.30
CA ALA A 440 -18.20 -1.64 31.17
C ALA A 440 -19.64 -1.16 31.46
N GLN A 441 -20.17 -1.39 32.66
CA GLN A 441 -21.50 -0.89 33.02
C GLN A 441 -21.56 0.64 33.13
N ARG A 442 -20.44 1.31 33.48
CA ARG A 442 -20.33 2.78 33.47
C ARG A 442 -20.34 3.32 32.04
N GLU A 443 -19.42 2.86 31.19
CA GLU A 443 -19.35 3.30 29.79
C GLU A 443 -20.64 3.02 28.99
N LEU A 444 -21.38 1.95 29.32
CA LEU A 444 -22.69 1.65 28.73
C LEU A 444 -23.82 2.60 29.18
N ALA A 445 -23.68 3.28 30.33
CA ALA A 445 -24.63 4.28 30.79
C ALA A 445 -24.42 5.64 30.09
N ASP A 446 -23.18 5.92 29.66
CA ASP A 446 -22.78 7.18 29.04
C ASP A 446 -22.93 7.20 27.49
N LEU A 447 -23.25 6.05 26.87
CA LEU A 447 -23.37 5.91 25.41
C LEU A 447 -24.83 5.98 24.90
N PRO A 448 -25.10 6.64 23.76
CA PRO A 448 -26.45 6.74 23.21
C PRO A 448 -26.96 5.39 22.62
N PRO A 449 -28.28 5.11 22.70
CA PRO A 449 -28.86 3.81 22.32
C PRO A 449 -28.60 3.35 20.87
N GLU A 450 -28.37 4.26 19.93
CA GLU A 450 -28.18 3.95 18.51
C GLU A 450 -26.88 3.17 18.21
N GLU A 451 -25.91 3.18 19.12
CA GLU A 451 -24.66 2.42 18.99
C GLU A 451 -24.80 0.91 19.38
N HIS A 452 -25.98 0.49 19.85
CA HIS A 452 -26.31 -0.88 20.25
C HIS A 452 -26.78 -1.79 19.10
N VAL A 453 -26.73 -1.33 17.84
CA VAL A 453 -27.24 -2.11 16.69
C VAL A 453 -26.53 -3.45 16.55
N HIS A 454 -27.26 -4.50 16.92
CA HIS A 454 -26.88 -5.89 16.80
C HIS A 454 -26.98 -6.31 15.32
N ASP A 455 -25.95 -6.02 14.50
CA ASP A 455 -25.89 -6.33 13.06
C ASP A 455 -25.77 -7.85 12.82
N SER A 456 -26.87 -8.52 13.11
CA SER A 456 -27.00 -9.97 13.22
C SER A 456 -27.14 -10.56 11.82
N THR A 457 -26.15 -11.35 11.39
CA THR A 457 -26.18 -12.01 10.06
C THR A 457 -26.13 -13.53 10.22
N PRO A 458 -26.95 -14.31 9.49
CA PRO A 458 -27.07 -15.75 9.73
C PRO A 458 -25.75 -16.53 9.54
N PRO A 459 -25.62 -17.71 10.17
CA PRO A 459 -24.40 -18.52 10.08
C PRO A 459 -24.04 -18.87 8.64
N ARG A 460 -22.73 -18.90 8.35
CA ARG A 460 -22.14 -19.35 7.07
C ARG A 460 -22.62 -20.75 6.70
N LYS A 461 -23.75 -20.85 5.96
CA LYS A 461 -24.25 -22.12 5.42
C LYS A 461 -23.27 -22.67 4.38
N LYS A 462 -22.48 -23.67 4.78
CA LYS A 462 -21.71 -24.48 3.83
C LYS A 462 -22.68 -25.18 2.85
N LYS A 463 -22.30 -25.22 1.57
CA LYS A 463 -22.94 -25.94 0.45
C LYS A 463 -24.29 -25.42 -0.09
N LYS A 464 -24.24 -24.44 -1.01
CA LYS A 464 -25.05 -24.39 -2.25
C LYS A 464 -24.31 -23.59 -3.33
N LYS A 465 -23.44 -24.23 -4.13
CA LYS A 465 -22.57 -23.55 -5.13
C LYS A 465 -22.36 -24.29 -6.48
N HIS A 466 -23.29 -25.14 -6.92
CA HIS A 466 -23.17 -25.78 -8.25
C HIS A 466 -23.76 -24.92 -9.38
N ARG A 467 -24.97 -24.36 -9.20
CA ARG A 467 -25.72 -23.67 -10.28
C ARG A 467 -25.08 -22.34 -10.75
N LEU A 468 -24.39 -21.62 -9.87
CA LEU A 468 -23.73 -20.34 -10.21
C LEU A 468 -22.43 -20.51 -10.99
N TRP A 469 -21.77 -21.68 -10.85
CA TRP A 469 -20.46 -21.96 -11.44
C TRP A 469 -20.48 -21.93 -12.97
N SER A 470 -21.41 -22.67 -13.59
CA SER A 470 -21.55 -22.76 -15.04
C SER A 470 -21.98 -21.42 -15.66
N MET A 471 -22.82 -20.64 -14.97
CA MET A 471 -23.19 -19.28 -15.38
C MET A 471 -21.98 -18.33 -15.38
N HIS A 472 -21.12 -18.42 -14.35
CA HIS A 472 -19.92 -17.59 -14.26
C HIS A 472 -18.89 -17.96 -15.34
N CYS A 473 -18.71 -19.25 -15.63
CA CYS A 473 -17.87 -19.71 -16.76
C CYS A 473 -18.38 -19.19 -18.12
N ARG A 474 -19.71 -19.24 -18.35
CA ARG A 474 -20.34 -18.68 -19.56
C ARG A 474 -20.15 -17.16 -19.64
N LYS A 475 -20.20 -16.43 -18.52
CA LYS A 475 -19.96 -14.98 -18.46
C LYS A 475 -18.50 -14.61 -18.75
N ILE A 476 -17.52 -15.41 -18.28
CA ILE A 476 -16.10 -15.25 -18.63
C ILE A 476 -15.91 -15.40 -20.15
N GLN A 477 -16.55 -16.41 -20.75
CA GLN A 477 -16.43 -16.67 -22.18
C GLN A 477 -17.08 -15.56 -23.02
N LEU A 478 -18.29 -15.12 -22.68
CA LEU A 478 -18.97 -13.99 -23.34
C LEU A 478 -18.20 -12.67 -23.24
N LYS A 479 -17.50 -12.40 -22.12
CA LYS A 479 -16.64 -11.21 -21.99
C LYS A 479 -15.43 -11.25 -22.91
N LYS A 480 -14.90 -12.44 -23.23
CA LYS A 480 -13.76 -12.58 -24.14
C LYS A 480 -14.11 -12.22 -25.59
N ASP A 481 -15.38 -12.45 -25.96
CA ASP A 481 -15.87 -12.20 -27.31
C ASP A 481 -16.37 -10.74 -27.49
N SER A 482 -16.59 -10.01 -26.37
CA SER A 482 -16.93 -8.58 -26.36
C SER A 482 -15.66 -7.72 -26.37
N SER A 483 -15.03 -7.63 -27.53
CA SER A 483 -13.68 -7.07 -27.73
C SER A 483 -13.61 -5.53 -27.66
N SER A 484 -13.82 -4.95 -26.47
CA SER A 484 -13.24 -3.64 -26.14
C SER A 484 -11.84 -3.84 -25.56
N ASN A 485 -10.80 -3.30 -26.22
CA ASN A 485 -9.40 -3.42 -25.77
C ASN A 485 -9.09 -2.71 -24.43
N HIS A 486 -10.06 -1.97 -23.90
CA HIS A 486 -9.98 -1.17 -22.69
C HIS A 486 -10.02 -2.04 -21.43
N VAL A 487 -8.87 -2.19 -20.77
CA VAL A 487 -8.75 -2.84 -19.45
C VAL A 487 -8.49 -1.75 -18.42
N TYR A 488 -9.33 -1.66 -17.39
CA TYR A 488 -9.19 -0.68 -16.30
C TYR A 488 -8.66 -1.35 -15.03
N ASN A 489 -7.94 -0.59 -14.20
CA ASN A 489 -7.40 -1.08 -12.94
C ASN A 489 -8.50 -1.50 -11.95
N TYR A 490 -8.18 -2.46 -11.08
CA TYR A 490 -9.13 -2.94 -10.08
C TYR A 490 -9.09 -2.12 -8.78
N THR A 491 -10.22 -1.47 -8.51
CA THR A 491 -10.52 -0.79 -7.23
C THR A 491 -11.69 -1.50 -6.53
N PRO A 492 -11.58 -1.83 -5.23
CA PRO A 492 -12.65 -2.51 -4.50
C PRO A 492 -13.91 -1.64 -4.35
N CYS A 493 -15.07 -2.16 -4.76
CA CYS A 493 -16.32 -1.43 -4.59
C CYS A 493 -16.79 -1.36 -3.12
N ASN A 494 -17.47 -0.27 -2.78
CA ASN A 494 -18.12 -0.04 -1.49
C ASN A 494 -19.44 0.72 -1.70
N HIS A 495 -20.56 0.03 -1.58
CA HIS A 495 -21.92 0.59 -1.70
C HIS A 495 -22.85 -0.15 -0.71
N PRO A 496 -22.90 0.27 0.57
CA PRO A 496 -23.62 -0.46 1.61
C PRO A 496 -25.12 -0.55 1.30
N GLY A 497 -25.73 -1.70 1.59
CA GLY A 497 -27.13 -1.99 1.28
C GLY A 497 -27.47 -2.26 -0.20
N GLN A 498 -26.62 -1.85 -1.14
CA GLN A 498 -26.88 -1.98 -2.58
C GLN A 498 -26.21 -3.23 -3.20
N ALA A 499 -26.82 -3.76 -4.26
CA ALA A 499 -26.28 -4.87 -5.05
C ALA A 499 -25.20 -4.37 -6.04
N CYS A 500 -24.35 -5.28 -6.56
CA CYS A 500 -23.45 -4.92 -7.67
C CYS A 500 -24.20 -4.97 -9.00
N ASP A 501 -24.90 -3.88 -9.33
CA ASP A 501 -25.58 -3.65 -10.60
C ASP A 501 -24.71 -2.80 -11.56
N GLN A 502 -25.33 -2.12 -12.52
CA GLN A 502 -24.63 -1.27 -13.51
C GLN A 502 -23.92 -0.06 -12.89
N ASN A 503 -24.34 0.41 -11.70
CA ASN A 503 -23.74 1.54 -10.99
C ASN A 503 -22.55 1.13 -10.12
N CYS A 504 -22.27 -0.17 -10.00
CA CYS A 504 -21.13 -0.67 -9.24
C CYS A 504 -19.82 -0.36 -9.99
N PRO A 505 -18.81 0.30 -9.36
CA PRO A 505 -17.54 0.62 -10.02
C PRO A 505 -16.84 -0.59 -10.65
N CYS A 506 -16.91 -1.77 -10.01
CA CYS A 506 -16.36 -3.00 -10.59
C CYS A 506 -17.10 -3.44 -11.87
N VAL A 507 -18.42 -3.21 -11.96
CA VAL A 507 -19.21 -3.57 -13.15
C VAL A 507 -18.99 -2.55 -14.28
N MET A 508 -18.95 -1.25 -13.96
CA MET A 508 -18.63 -0.16 -14.89
C MET A 508 -17.25 -0.35 -15.54
N ALA A 509 -16.22 -0.61 -14.72
CA ALA A 509 -14.87 -0.92 -15.17
C ALA A 509 -14.72 -2.32 -15.82
N GLN A 510 -15.84 -3.03 -16.06
CA GLN A 510 -15.92 -4.40 -16.56
C GLN A 510 -15.06 -5.43 -15.78
N ASN A 511 -14.68 -5.14 -14.54
CA ASN A 511 -13.93 -6.01 -13.66
C ASN A 511 -14.84 -7.01 -12.90
N PHE A 512 -14.25 -8.03 -12.30
CA PHE A 512 -14.93 -8.88 -11.32
C PHE A 512 -14.79 -8.25 -9.92
N CYS A 513 -15.73 -8.57 -9.02
CA CYS A 513 -15.56 -8.22 -7.61
C CYS A 513 -14.61 -9.21 -6.94
N GLU A 514 -13.57 -8.72 -6.26
CA GLU A 514 -12.61 -9.57 -5.55
C GLU A 514 -12.95 -9.71 -4.06
N LYS A 515 -12.19 -10.54 -3.36
CA LYS A 515 -12.26 -10.70 -1.89
C LYS A 515 -12.13 -9.40 -1.08
N PHE A 516 -11.66 -8.31 -1.71
CA PHE A 516 -11.52 -6.97 -1.10
C PHE A 516 -12.78 -6.08 -1.25
N CYS A 517 -13.74 -6.43 -2.12
CA CYS A 517 -14.99 -5.65 -2.26
C CYS A 517 -15.89 -5.78 -1.02
N HIS A 518 -16.66 -4.74 -0.72
CA HIS A 518 -17.56 -4.65 0.45
C HIS A 518 -19.00 -5.07 0.14
N CYS A 519 -19.30 -5.42 -1.11
CA CYS A 519 -20.59 -5.98 -1.50
C CYS A 519 -20.86 -7.34 -0.83
N ASN A 520 -22.11 -7.81 -0.87
CA ASN A 520 -22.55 -9.05 -0.23
C ASN A 520 -21.65 -10.26 -0.59
N SER A 521 -21.45 -11.20 0.33
CA SER A 521 -20.69 -12.44 0.12
C SER A 521 -21.25 -13.31 -1.02
N ASP A 522 -22.55 -13.22 -1.27
CA ASP A 522 -23.25 -13.93 -2.36
C ASP A 522 -23.41 -13.08 -3.64
N CYS A 523 -22.62 -12.01 -3.77
CA CYS A 523 -22.60 -11.15 -4.97
C CYS A 523 -22.23 -11.94 -6.24
N GLN A 524 -23.08 -11.86 -7.25
CA GLN A 524 -22.96 -12.59 -8.52
C GLN A 524 -21.79 -12.13 -9.40
N GLN A 525 -21.28 -10.91 -9.17
CA GLN A 525 -20.10 -10.37 -9.85
C GLN A 525 -18.78 -10.84 -9.21
N ARG A 526 -18.80 -11.53 -8.06
CA ARG A 526 -17.57 -12.02 -7.42
C ARG A 526 -16.93 -13.15 -8.21
N PHE A 527 -15.60 -13.10 -8.39
CA PHE A 527 -14.87 -14.21 -9.00
C PHE A 527 -14.87 -15.43 -8.04
N PRO A 528 -15.23 -16.65 -8.49
CA PRO A 528 -15.51 -17.77 -7.60
C PRO A 528 -14.28 -18.63 -7.24
N GLY A 529 -13.09 -18.35 -7.81
CA GLY A 529 -11.90 -19.21 -7.70
C GLY A 529 -11.90 -20.36 -8.71
N CYS A 530 -11.11 -21.41 -8.45
CA CYS A 530 -11.13 -22.67 -9.22
C CYS A 530 -11.36 -23.91 -8.34
N ARG A 531 -11.77 -25.00 -8.98
CA ARG A 531 -11.96 -26.33 -8.37
C ARG A 531 -11.12 -27.42 -9.03
N CYS A 532 -10.03 -27.02 -9.68
CA CYS A 532 -9.09 -27.93 -10.32
C CYS A 532 -8.36 -28.76 -9.25
N LYS A 533 -7.87 -29.96 -9.61
CA LYS A 533 -7.10 -30.82 -8.70
C LYS A 533 -5.62 -30.45 -8.64
N ALA A 534 -5.05 -29.93 -9.74
CA ALA A 534 -3.65 -29.53 -9.85
C ALA A 534 -3.45 -28.67 -11.12
N GLN A 535 -2.21 -28.20 -11.31
CA GLN A 535 -1.64 -27.55 -12.50
C GLN A 535 -2.25 -26.19 -12.91
N CYS A 536 -3.56 -26.12 -13.16
CA CYS A 536 -4.26 -24.87 -13.52
C CYS A 536 -3.68 -24.10 -14.73
N ASN A 537 -2.94 -24.75 -15.63
CA ASN A 537 -2.23 -24.14 -16.77
C ASN A 537 -2.92 -24.35 -18.12
N THR A 538 -4.19 -24.76 -18.13
CA THR A 538 -4.98 -25.01 -19.36
C THR A 538 -6.31 -24.27 -19.32
N LYS A 539 -6.96 -24.13 -20.49
CA LYS A 539 -8.29 -23.49 -20.64
C LYS A 539 -9.42 -24.18 -19.84
N GLN A 540 -9.18 -25.38 -19.28
CA GLN A 540 -10.11 -26.04 -18.37
C GLN A 540 -10.18 -25.36 -16.99
N CYS A 541 -9.12 -24.65 -16.59
CA CYS A 541 -9.12 -23.83 -15.38
C CYS A 541 -9.71 -22.45 -15.69
N PRO A 542 -10.78 -22.00 -14.99
CA PRO A 542 -11.38 -20.69 -15.24
C PRO A 542 -10.49 -19.52 -14.82
N CYS A 543 -9.58 -19.70 -13.85
CA CYS A 543 -8.55 -18.68 -13.55
C CYS A 543 -7.68 -18.44 -14.79
N TYR A 544 -7.10 -19.51 -15.34
CA TYR A 544 -6.22 -19.43 -16.50
C TYR A 544 -6.95 -18.93 -17.76
N LEU A 545 -8.18 -19.40 -17.99
CA LEU A 545 -9.04 -18.96 -19.09
C LEU A 545 -9.38 -17.47 -18.98
N ALA A 546 -9.62 -16.96 -17.77
CA ALA A 546 -9.87 -15.55 -17.50
C ALA A 546 -8.59 -14.70 -17.39
N VAL A 547 -7.41 -15.24 -17.71
CA VAL A 547 -6.12 -14.54 -17.64
C VAL A 547 -5.77 -14.08 -16.21
N ARG A 548 -6.00 -14.98 -15.24
CA ARG A 548 -5.77 -14.76 -13.81
C ARG A 548 -4.94 -15.85 -13.18
N GLU A 549 -4.12 -15.48 -12.18
CA GLU A 549 -3.56 -16.47 -11.26
C GLU A 549 -4.63 -17.02 -10.29
N CYS A 550 -4.33 -18.16 -9.68
CA CYS A 550 -5.20 -18.81 -8.70
C CYS A 550 -5.08 -18.12 -7.33
N ASP A 551 -6.15 -17.42 -6.94
CA ASP A 551 -6.27 -16.79 -5.62
C ASP A 551 -6.18 -17.85 -4.50
N PRO A 552 -5.26 -17.74 -3.53
CA PRO A 552 -5.06 -18.72 -2.47
C PRO A 552 -6.23 -18.80 -1.48
N ASP A 553 -7.02 -17.72 -1.29
CA ASP A 553 -8.17 -17.71 -0.40
C ASP A 553 -9.39 -18.42 -1.02
N LEU A 554 -9.41 -18.59 -2.35
CA LEU A 554 -10.53 -19.14 -3.11
C LEU A 554 -10.25 -20.51 -3.74
N CYS A 555 -9.00 -20.78 -4.15
CA CYS A 555 -8.63 -21.95 -4.97
C CYS A 555 -8.07 -23.12 -4.14
N GLN A 556 -8.76 -23.44 -3.03
CA GLN A 556 -8.37 -24.39 -1.97
C GLN A 556 -8.36 -25.89 -2.38
N THR A 557 -8.27 -26.20 -3.68
CA THR A 557 -8.27 -27.59 -4.17
C THR A 557 -7.20 -27.88 -5.21
N CYS A 558 -6.61 -26.84 -5.82
CA CYS A 558 -5.56 -27.00 -6.83
C CYS A 558 -4.15 -26.84 -6.27
N GLY A 559 -4.03 -26.54 -4.98
CA GLY A 559 -2.77 -26.26 -4.29
C GLY A 559 -2.31 -24.81 -4.33
N ALA A 560 -3.17 -23.84 -4.63
CA ALA A 560 -2.78 -22.42 -4.61
C ALA A 560 -2.54 -21.88 -3.19
N ASP A 561 -3.27 -22.47 -2.22
CA ASP A 561 -3.21 -22.26 -0.78
C ASP A 561 -2.00 -22.93 -0.11
N GLN A 562 -1.30 -23.84 -0.79
CA GLN A 562 -0.07 -24.48 -0.27
C GLN A 562 1.02 -23.42 -0.05
N TYR A 563 1.56 -23.36 1.17
CA TYR A 563 2.59 -22.38 1.56
C TYR A 563 4.01 -22.82 1.24
N ASP A 564 4.30 -24.12 1.29
CA ASP A 564 5.60 -24.67 0.88
C ASP A 564 5.79 -24.51 -0.63
N VAL A 565 6.78 -23.69 -1.00
CA VAL A 565 7.12 -23.35 -2.38
C VAL A 565 7.66 -24.56 -3.17
N GLN A 566 8.26 -25.55 -2.50
CA GLN A 566 8.85 -26.71 -3.17
C GLN A 566 7.79 -27.71 -3.65
N ASN A 567 6.64 -27.77 -2.96
CA ASN A 567 5.58 -28.77 -3.17
C ASN A 567 4.24 -28.17 -3.61
N ILE A 568 4.27 -27.11 -4.43
CA ILE A 568 3.05 -26.50 -4.98
C ILE A 568 2.54 -27.29 -6.18
N SER A 569 1.33 -27.85 -6.06
CA SER A 569 0.66 -28.58 -7.16
C SER A 569 0.03 -27.67 -8.23
N CYS A 570 -0.22 -26.39 -7.91
CA CYS A 570 -0.71 -25.38 -8.84
C CYS A 570 0.44 -24.70 -9.61
N LYS A 571 0.40 -24.68 -10.95
CA LYS A 571 1.38 -23.96 -11.80
C LYS A 571 0.91 -22.55 -12.22
N ASN A 572 -0.19 -22.06 -11.65
CA ASN A 572 -0.82 -20.78 -11.98
C ASN A 572 -0.79 -19.82 -10.77
N VAL A 573 0.35 -19.78 -10.09
CA VAL A 573 0.63 -18.96 -8.88
C VAL A 573 2.07 -18.42 -8.88
N SER A 574 2.74 -18.46 -10.03
CA SER A 574 4.17 -18.20 -10.15
C SER A 574 4.52 -16.73 -9.94
N VAL A 575 3.66 -15.81 -10.37
CA VAL A 575 3.85 -14.35 -10.19
C VAL A 575 3.57 -13.95 -8.73
N GLN A 576 2.49 -14.45 -8.11
CA GLN A 576 2.19 -14.16 -6.70
C GLN A 576 3.21 -14.75 -5.71
N ARG A 577 3.84 -15.89 -6.06
CA ARG A 577 4.88 -16.54 -5.25
C ARG A 577 6.32 -16.17 -5.65
N GLY A 578 6.53 -15.44 -6.75
CA GLY A 578 7.85 -15.03 -7.22
C GLY A 578 8.74 -16.16 -7.79
N LEU A 579 8.13 -17.20 -8.38
CA LEU A 579 8.79 -18.44 -8.85
C LEU A 579 9.53 -18.25 -10.19
N ARG A 580 10.37 -17.22 -10.27
CA ARG A 580 11.16 -16.92 -11.48
C ARG A 580 12.31 -17.91 -11.70
N LYS A 581 12.70 -18.07 -12.96
CA LYS A 581 13.93 -18.75 -13.39
C LYS A 581 15.17 -17.91 -13.04
N HIS A 582 16.33 -18.56 -13.03
CA HIS A 582 17.60 -17.87 -12.84
C HIS A 582 18.05 -17.21 -14.16
N LEU A 583 18.34 -15.91 -14.10
CA LEU A 583 18.73 -15.08 -15.24
C LEU A 583 20.16 -14.55 -15.09
N LEU A 584 20.93 -14.58 -16.17
CA LEU A 584 22.32 -14.14 -16.28
C LEU A 584 22.39 -12.88 -17.16
N LEU A 585 23.24 -11.92 -16.81
CA LEU A 585 23.44 -10.67 -17.55
C LEU A 585 24.79 -10.75 -18.28
N ALA A 586 24.79 -10.45 -19.58
CA ALA A 586 25.98 -10.36 -20.42
C ALA A 586 25.72 -9.34 -21.56
N PRO A 587 26.74 -8.90 -22.31
CA PRO A 587 26.51 -8.16 -23.55
C PRO A 587 25.57 -8.96 -24.48
N SER A 588 24.66 -8.25 -25.16
CA SER A 588 23.75 -8.87 -26.15
C SER A 588 24.49 -9.20 -27.44
N ASP A 589 24.05 -10.23 -28.15
CA ASP A 589 24.50 -10.50 -29.51
C ASP A 589 23.90 -9.52 -30.54
N VAL A 590 22.89 -8.72 -30.14
CA VAL A 590 22.22 -7.70 -30.97
C VAL A 590 22.72 -6.30 -30.64
N ALA A 591 22.44 -5.81 -29.42
CA ALA A 591 22.83 -4.45 -29.00
C ALA A 591 22.83 -4.32 -27.47
N GLY A 592 23.84 -3.62 -26.93
CA GLY A 592 23.88 -3.26 -25.51
C GLY A 592 24.00 -4.46 -24.57
N TRP A 593 23.11 -4.52 -23.57
CA TRP A 593 23.04 -5.61 -22.60
C TRP A 593 21.90 -6.56 -22.94
N GLY A 594 22.16 -7.87 -22.85
CA GLY A 594 21.17 -8.93 -23.02
C GLY A 594 20.97 -9.73 -21.73
N ILE A 595 19.87 -10.48 -21.66
CA ILE A 595 19.59 -11.38 -20.55
C ILE A 595 19.46 -12.82 -21.02
N PHE A 596 20.19 -13.72 -20.36
CA PHE A 596 20.38 -15.09 -20.77
C PHE A 596 19.77 -16.03 -19.72
N LEU A 597 19.16 -17.12 -20.18
CA LEU A 597 18.48 -18.07 -19.31
C LEU A 597 19.48 -19.11 -18.78
N LYS A 598 19.62 -19.25 -17.45
CA LYS A 598 20.57 -20.21 -16.88
C LYS A 598 20.17 -21.68 -17.11
N ASP A 599 18.90 -22.00 -16.89
CA ASP A 599 18.36 -23.36 -16.88
C ASP A 599 17.19 -23.46 -17.87
N THR A 600 17.00 -24.60 -18.54
CA THR A 600 16.01 -24.73 -19.63
C THR A 600 14.58 -24.34 -19.22
N ALA A 601 13.81 -23.82 -20.19
CA ALA A 601 12.40 -23.50 -20.04
C ALA A 601 11.54 -24.18 -21.11
N GLN A 602 10.44 -24.79 -20.67
CA GLN A 602 9.44 -25.41 -21.54
C GLN A 602 8.48 -24.37 -22.12
N LYS A 603 7.82 -24.69 -23.23
CA LYS A 603 6.83 -23.79 -23.85
C LYS A 603 5.70 -23.43 -22.87
N ASN A 604 5.37 -22.15 -22.80
CA ASN A 604 4.46 -21.49 -21.87
C ASN A 604 4.89 -21.55 -20.39
N GLU A 605 6.13 -21.94 -20.08
CA GLU A 605 6.66 -21.85 -18.71
C GLU A 605 6.95 -20.39 -18.34
N PHE A 606 6.71 -20.06 -17.07
CA PHE A 606 6.99 -18.74 -16.52
C PHE A 606 8.50 -18.53 -16.33
N ILE A 607 9.01 -17.39 -16.81
CA ILE A 607 10.43 -17.04 -16.71
C ILE A 607 10.63 -16.03 -15.60
N SER A 608 9.98 -14.87 -15.69
CA SER A 608 10.02 -13.81 -14.67
C SER A 608 8.80 -12.91 -14.84
N GLU A 609 8.47 -12.17 -13.80
CA GLU A 609 7.66 -10.96 -13.94
C GLU A 609 8.54 -9.83 -14.52
N TYR A 610 7.97 -8.95 -15.33
CA TYR A 610 8.56 -7.66 -15.69
C TYR A 610 8.15 -6.64 -14.63
N CYS A 611 9.09 -6.28 -13.74
CA CYS A 611 8.81 -5.35 -12.65
C CYS A 611 9.35 -3.95 -12.94
N GLY A 612 8.66 -2.92 -12.44
CA GLY A 612 9.10 -1.53 -12.52
C GLY A 612 8.32 -0.58 -11.62
N GLU A 613 8.49 0.72 -11.83
CA GLU A 613 7.63 1.76 -11.27
C GLU A 613 6.25 1.70 -11.94
N ILE A 614 5.16 1.82 -11.18
CA ILE A 614 3.83 2.06 -11.76
C ILE A 614 3.61 3.56 -11.80
N ILE A 615 3.35 4.07 -12.99
CA ILE A 615 3.11 5.49 -13.27
C ILE A 615 1.81 5.65 -14.07
N SER A 616 1.22 6.84 -14.06
CA SER A 616 0.07 7.19 -14.90
C SER A 616 0.45 7.16 -16.39
N GLN A 617 -0.55 7.19 -17.28
CA GLN A 617 -0.30 7.39 -18.72
C GLN A 617 0.34 8.77 -18.98
N ASP A 618 -0.12 9.83 -18.31
CA ASP A 618 0.42 11.19 -18.49
C ASP A 618 1.90 11.27 -18.09
N GLU A 619 2.30 10.63 -16.99
CA GLU A 619 3.70 10.54 -16.55
C GLU A 619 4.54 9.65 -17.49
N ALA A 620 3.95 8.58 -18.04
CA ALA A 620 4.60 7.76 -19.06
C ALA A 620 4.87 8.54 -20.35
N ASP A 621 3.94 9.41 -20.78
CA ASP A 621 4.11 10.29 -21.94
C ASP A 621 5.18 11.37 -21.67
N ARG A 622 5.23 11.95 -20.46
CA ARG A 622 6.30 12.90 -20.07
C ARG A 622 7.68 12.25 -20.15
N ARG A 623 7.83 11.06 -19.55
CA ARG A 623 9.08 10.28 -19.58
C ARG A 623 9.44 9.79 -20.98
N GLY A 624 8.42 9.35 -21.73
CA GLY A 624 8.54 8.82 -23.08
C GLY A 624 9.28 9.75 -24.03
N LYS A 625 8.98 11.06 -24.02
CA LYS A 625 9.69 12.04 -24.88
C LYS A 625 11.20 12.08 -24.60
N VAL A 626 11.60 11.97 -23.33
CA VAL A 626 13.01 11.92 -22.94
C VAL A 626 13.64 10.59 -23.36
N TYR A 627 12.93 9.47 -23.21
CA TYR A 627 13.40 8.13 -23.55
C TYR A 627 13.54 7.90 -25.07
N ASP A 628 12.64 8.46 -25.86
CA ASP A 628 12.72 8.51 -27.32
C ASP A 628 13.99 9.22 -27.80
N LYS A 629 14.37 10.31 -27.14
CA LYS A 629 15.58 11.07 -27.48
C LYS A 629 16.87 10.33 -27.09
N TYR A 630 16.84 9.55 -26.01
CA TYR A 630 17.92 8.61 -25.64
C TYR A 630 17.90 7.29 -26.42
N MET A 631 16.96 7.10 -27.36
CA MET A 631 16.75 5.87 -28.14
C MET A 631 16.58 4.61 -27.26
N CYS A 632 16.05 4.76 -26.05
CA CYS A 632 15.96 3.67 -25.07
C CYS A 632 14.76 3.85 -24.14
N SER A 633 13.72 3.02 -24.31
CA SER A 633 12.51 3.03 -23.49
C SER A 633 12.29 1.67 -22.81
N PHE A 634 11.99 1.70 -21.50
CA PHE A 634 11.60 0.55 -20.68
C PHE A 634 10.15 0.64 -20.21
N LEU A 635 9.32 1.40 -20.92
CA LEU A 635 7.89 1.55 -20.65
C LEU A 635 7.11 0.34 -21.18
N PHE A 636 6.32 -0.30 -20.32
CA PHE A 636 5.43 -1.41 -20.68
C PHE A 636 4.00 -1.10 -20.23
N ASN A 637 3.08 -0.90 -21.17
CA ASN A 637 1.69 -0.57 -20.86
C ASN A 637 0.99 -1.73 -20.09
N LEU A 638 0.44 -1.42 -18.92
CA LEU A 638 -0.14 -2.41 -18.01
C LEU A 638 -1.67 -2.51 -18.16
N ASN A 639 -2.33 -1.36 -18.22
CA ASN A 639 -3.77 -1.18 -18.39
C ASN A 639 -4.04 0.29 -18.74
N ASN A 640 -5.28 0.67 -19.05
CA ASN A 640 -5.63 2.03 -19.47
C ASN A 640 -5.20 3.12 -18.48
N ASP A 641 -5.11 2.82 -17.19
CA ASP A 641 -4.84 3.81 -16.14
C ASP A 641 -3.33 3.93 -15.83
N PHE A 642 -2.54 2.89 -16.14
CA PHE A 642 -1.16 2.76 -15.65
C PHE A 642 -0.19 2.08 -16.63
N VAL A 643 1.08 2.51 -16.57
CA VAL A 643 2.23 1.93 -17.27
C VAL A 643 3.25 1.43 -16.25
N VAL A 644 3.99 0.36 -16.59
CA VAL A 644 5.16 -0.09 -15.81
C VAL A 644 6.44 0.43 -16.45
N ASP A 645 7.16 1.30 -15.76
CA ASP A 645 8.46 1.85 -16.17
C ASP A 645 9.59 1.13 -15.44
N ALA A 646 10.36 0.29 -16.15
CA ALA A 646 11.52 -0.38 -15.55
C ALA A 646 12.81 0.47 -15.55
N THR A 647 12.77 1.74 -15.99
CA THR A 647 13.97 2.57 -16.22
C THR A 647 14.76 2.81 -14.94
N ARG A 648 14.11 3.39 -13.92
CA ARG A 648 14.74 3.81 -12.64
C ARG A 648 14.78 2.67 -11.62
N LYS A 649 13.69 1.92 -11.49
CA LYS A 649 13.57 0.72 -10.66
C LYS A 649 13.10 -0.43 -11.54
N GLY A 650 13.68 -1.62 -11.42
CA GLY A 650 13.31 -2.74 -12.29
C GLY A 650 13.82 -4.08 -11.77
N ASN A 651 13.80 -5.13 -12.60
CA ASN A 651 14.41 -6.42 -12.26
C ASN A 651 15.15 -6.99 -13.48
N LYS A 652 15.83 -8.14 -13.33
CA LYS A 652 16.72 -8.70 -14.37
C LYS A 652 16.08 -8.87 -15.76
N ILE A 653 14.77 -9.13 -15.88
CA ILE A 653 14.15 -9.33 -17.21
C ILE A 653 13.99 -8.02 -17.99
N ARG A 654 14.30 -6.85 -17.42
CA ARG A 654 14.35 -5.57 -18.15
C ARG A 654 15.37 -5.53 -19.29
N PHE A 655 16.35 -6.45 -19.27
CA PHE A 655 17.39 -6.61 -20.30
C PHE A 655 17.05 -7.71 -21.33
N ALA A 656 15.81 -8.19 -21.36
CA ALA A 656 15.34 -9.05 -22.46
C ALA A 656 15.00 -8.16 -23.65
N ASN A 657 15.80 -8.25 -24.71
CA ASN A 657 15.75 -7.33 -25.84
C ASN A 657 14.50 -7.52 -26.73
N HIS A 658 14.27 -6.55 -27.60
CA HIS A 658 13.25 -6.66 -28.64
C HIS A 658 13.69 -7.63 -29.74
N SER A 659 12.73 -8.39 -30.28
CA SER A 659 12.84 -9.09 -31.57
C SER A 659 11.45 -9.24 -32.18
N ILE A 660 11.36 -9.24 -33.52
CA ILE A 660 10.13 -9.55 -34.27
C ILE A 660 9.84 -11.06 -34.22
N ASN A 661 10.89 -11.89 -34.05
CA ASN A 661 10.81 -13.35 -33.95
C ASN A 661 11.19 -13.88 -32.54
N PRO A 662 10.54 -13.40 -31.46
CA PRO A 662 11.01 -13.61 -30.10
C PRO A 662 10.85 -15.05 -29.62
N ASN A 663 11.71 -15.49 -28.70
CA ASN A 663 11.59 -16.75 -27.99
C ASN A 663 10.69 -16.66 -26.73
N CYS A 664 10.35 -15.46 -26.26
CA CYS A 664 9.41 -15.20 -25.17
C CYS A 664 8.15 -14.43 -25.61
N TYR A 665 7.14 -14.38 -24.74
CA TYR A 665 6.01 -13.48 -24.86
C TYR A 665 5.62 -12.90 -23.48
N ALA A 666 5.20 -11.64 -23.48
CA ALA A 666 4.63 -10.99 -22.32
C ALA A 666 3.11 -11.22 -22.23
N LYS A 667 2.58 -11.32 -21.01
CA LYS A 667 1.15 -11.46 -20.72
C LYS A 667 0.82 -10.73 -19.42
N VAL A 668 0.04 -9.65 -19.53
CA VAL A 668 -0.61 -9.03 -18.37
C VAL A 668 -1.60 -10.02 -17.78
N MET A 669 -1.56 -10.23 -16.46
CA MET A 669 -2.47 -11.10 -15.72
C MET A 669 -3.02 -10.38 -14.50
N MET A 670 -4.24 -10.72 -14.10
CA MET A 670 -4.83 -10.27 -12.84
C MET A 670 -4.41 -11.23 -11.71
N VAL A 671 -3.69 -10.70 -10.72
CA VAL A 671 -3.05 -11.44 -9.63
C VAL A 671 -3.48 -10.82 -8.29
N ASN A 672 -4.42 -11.45 -7.59
CA ASN A 672 -4.98 -10.95 -6.32
C ASN A 672 -5.44 -9.47 -6.35
N GLY A 673 -6.03 -9.03 -7.47
CA GLY A 673 -6.51 -7.66 -7.65
C GLY A 673 -5.48 -6.71 -8.29
N ASP A 674 -4.23 -7.13 -8.46
CA ASP A 674 -3.19 -6.34 -9.10
C ASP A 674 -2.94 -6.83 -10.54
N HIS A 675 -2.84 -5.91 -11.50
CA HIS A 675 -2.33 -6.24 -12.83
C HIS A 675 -0.81 -6.41 -12.76
N ARG A 676 -0.27 -7.52 -13.28
CA ARG A 676 1.17 -7.83 -13.29
C ARG A 676 1.58 -8.44 -14.63
N ILE A 677 2.75 -8.08 -15.14
CA ILE A 677 3.26 -8.54 -16.43
C ILE A 677 4.11 -9.80 -16.23
N GLY A 678 3.60 -10.96 -16.64
CA GLY A 678 4.40 -12.19 -16.68
C GLY A 678 5.09 -12.37 -18.04
N ILE A 679 6.38 -12.70 -18.02
CA ILE A 679 7.15 -13.12 -19.19
C ILE A 679 7.22 -14.66 -19.21
N PHE A 680 6.85 -15.24 -20.35
CA PHE A 680 6.72 -16.68 -20.55
C PHE A 680 7.46 -17.13 -21.81
N ALA A 681 7.93 -18.37 -21.83
CA ALA A 681 8.59 -18.94 -23.00
C ALA A 681 7.58 -19.22 -24.14
N LYS A 682 7.82 -18.68 -25.35
CA LYS A 682 6.99 -18.89 -26.56
C LYS A 682 7.26 -20.25 -27.22
N ARG A 683 8.50 -20.73 -27.07
CA ARG A 683 9.00 -22.05 -27.49
C ARG A 683 9.75 -22.73 -26.34
N HIS A 684 10.35 -23.90 -26.59
CA HIS A 684 11.38 -24.43 -25.71
C HIS A 684 12.64 -23.55 -25.81
N ILE A 685 13.27 -23.26 -24.67
CA ILE A 685 14.47 -22.43 -24.55
C ILE A 685 15.55 -23.25 -23.83
N GLN A 686 16.73 -23.36 -24.43
CA GLN A 686 17.89 -24.07 -23.90
C GLN A 686 18.64 -23.22 -22.85
N SER A 687 19.55 -23.87 -22.12
CA SER A 687 20.47 -23.17 -21.20
C SER A 687 21.42 -22.29 -22.02
N GLY A 688 21.59 -21.04 -21.62
CA GLY A 688 22.48 -20.08 -22.27
C GLY A 688 21.88 -19.30 -23.44
N GLU A 689 20.61 -19.51 -23.83
CA GLU A 689 19.98 -18.66 -24.85
C GLU A 689 19.67 -17.25 -24.31
N GLU A 690 19.92 -16.21 -25.13
CA GLU A 690 19.42 -14.84 -24.88
C GLU A 690 17.88 -14.81 -25.00
N LEU A 691 17.23 -14.02 -24.14
CA LEU A 691 15.78 -13.90 -24.09
C LEU A 691 15.31 -12.62 -24.81
N PHE A 692 14.38 -12.81 -25.75
CA PHE A 692 13.77 -11.72 -26.51
C PHE A 692 12.25 -11.77 -26.39
N PHE A 693 11.60 -10.61 -26.35
CA PHE A 693 10.14 -10.51 -26.49
C PHE A 693 9.74 -9.39 -27.48
N ASP A 694 8.55 -9.54 -28.07
CA ASP A 694 7.98 -8.50 -28.92
C ASP A 694 7.46 -7.34 -28.05
N TYR A 695 8.04 -6.15 -28.24
CA TYR A 695 7.70 -4.92 -27.51
C TYR A 695 6.42 -4.29 -28.05
N ARG A 696 5.95 -4.72 -29.23
CA ARG A 696 4.77 -4.18 -29.94
C ARG A 696 4.86 -2.68 -30.24
N TYR A 697 6.07 -2.22 -30.52
CA TYR A 697 6.34 -0.90 -31.07
C TYR A 697 5.36 -0.57 -32.19
N GLY A 698 4.84 0.66 -32.21
CA GLY A 698 4.03 1.18 -33.31
C GLY A 698 4.83 1.22 -34.63
N PRO A 699 4.16 1.34 -35.80
CA PRO A 699 4.85 1.33 -37.09
C PRO A 699 5.97 2.38 -37.22
N THR A 700 5.80 3.54 -36.55
CA THR A 700 6.78 4.64 -36.47
C THR A 700 7.94 4.36 -35.52
N GLU A 701 7.73 3.61 -34.45
CA GLU A 701 8.74 3.23 -33.46
C GLU A 701 9.60 2.07 -33.99
N GLN A 702 9.00 1.09 -34.67
CA GLN A 702 9.72 -0.01 -35.31
C GLN A 702 10.80 0.50 -36.27
N LEU A 703 10.53 1.60 -36.99
CA LEU A 703 11.48 2.24 -37.89
C LEU A 703 12.66 2.94 -37.16
N LYS A 704 12.51 3.31 -35.89
CA LYS A 704 13.55 3.97 -35.08
C LYS A 704 14.42 2.97 -34.31
N PHE A 705 13.80 1.97 -33.67
CA PHE A 705 14.47 1.13 -32.66
C PHE A 705 14.92 -0.25 -33.15
N VAL A 706 14.48 -0.72 -34.33
CA VAL A 706 14.67 -2.12 -34.80
C VAL A 706 15.64 -2.20 -36.00
N GLY A 707 16.66 -1.34 -36.01
CA GLY A 707 17.54 -1.16 -37.17
C GLY A 707 18.36 -2.40 -37.60
N ILE A 708 18.62 -3.34 -36.68
CA ILE A 708 19.62 -4.41 -36.87
C ILE A 708 19.03 -5.69 -37.49
N GLU A 709 17.77 -6.07 -37.21
CA GLU A 709 17.18 -7.30 -37.78
C GLU A 709 17.04 -7.24 -39.33
N ARG A 710 17.18 -6.06 -39.95
CA ARG A 710 17.11 -5.87 -41.41
C ARG A 710 18.39 -6.24 -42.17
N GLU A 711 19.56 -6.27 -41.54
CA GLU A 711 20.82 -6.59 -42.24
C GLU A 711 21.03 -8.11 -42.39
N LEU A 712 20.37 -8.93 -41.56
CA LEU A 712 20.48 -10.40 -41.58
C LEU A 712 19.54 -11.10 -42.58
N GLU A 713 18.59 -10.38 -43.21
CA GLU A 713 17.76 -10.91 -44.31
C GLU A 713 18.31 -10.54 -45.71
N ILE A 714 19.46 -9.85 -45.78
CA ILE A 714 20.08 -9.34 -47.03
C ILE A 714 21.41 -10.06 -47.36
N LEU A 715 21.84 -11.02 -46.53
CA LEU A 715 23.02 -11.89 -46.71
C LEU A 715 22.63 -13.37 -46.72
#